data_AF-A0AA97KGN0-F1
#
_entry.id   AF-A0AA97KGN0-F1
#
_cell.length_a   1.000
_cell.length_b   1.000
_cell.length_c   1.000
_cell.angle_alpha   90.00
_cell.angle_beta   90.00
_cell.angle_gamma   90.00
#
_symmetry.space_group_name_H-M   'P 1'
#
loop_
_entity.id
_entity.type
_entity.pdbx_description
1 polymer ?
#
loop_
_entity_poly.entity_id
_entity_poly.type
_entity_poly.pdbx_seq_one_letter_code
_entity_poly.pdbx_strand_id
1 'polypeptide(L)'
;MERSGASLAQELRRWAAEEMKLPPGKIPSESAARRMCSGQCADIWKYVIRHVRHQRNVKKIRGNLLWYQQMEGTEVSNRAGKSSGSDSEKERRKQLVQGITRLRGELDQIDLQIKAAQRELAADEVASEVAQEKIRDAKHRTLLLKAYSARVTAERQQLRTQVVQVRGRLEQLQEMERKARTAVAFGSGRAPEAGFPSLEPEVLRDVREACRLRFQFLKTLFEHSVSGNCPSGMSEEQLSMSYQHWLSIVERVAASHPPAHILSALRHLALQNTQQLQELADGIDIPRDVEALKFRYASAHLEDVSDAADDLPSVQGLIQEGWGECEMLCVQQLPLQAKEKQLSAQLEAVVQEMHRLLSDGSERSILARAVFELELRAVKLRGYRDGLLSSCRQLEEAVRTRYEELQGLQAKRQRILDFRHLVNKKQEHIRTLIKGTSYIKSQLRKDQNEIKDFIEKKLLPQERQVELEAQKLHNRVDREVQQFKGVALLCLLHRDLPGQQRIPTHELSIHRLNRTAPAEYRAFFNVCNGAAFPLYKAPEQLLSHVAELKKALLCLRAQLSLKQKAMGSLQRQLDNTPEPSVQALMQEVQANDQEQARELLPRVLQVTDQCKCRIERWQEMQVAVDAWWEQPGQFVLPGEQRFGFTLQQWLARWTVAAKMVQQKQPQPLSWV
;
A
#
# COMPACT_ATOMS: atom_id res chain seq x y z
N MET A 1 -44.74 14.32 85.01
CA MET A 1 -44.17 13.23 85.82
C MET A 1 -44.39 11.92 85.09
N GLU A 2 -43.32 11.45 84.47
CA GLU A 2 -43.23 10.24 83.65
C GLU A 2 -43.51 8.99 84.49
N ARG A 3 -44.54 8.22 84.13
CA ARG A 3 -44.60 6.81 84.53
C ARG A 3 -43.85 6.02 83.47
N SER A 4 -42.62 5.63 83.81
CA SER A 4 -41.78 4.67 83.10
C SER A 4 -42.62 3.62 82.34
N GLY A 5 -42.71 3.78 81.02
CA GLY A 5 -43.38 2.81 80.15
C GLY A 5 -42.53 1.55 80.09
N ALA A 6 -43.05 0.43 80.61
CA ALA A 6 -42.36 -0.85 80.55
C ALA A 6 -42.06 -1.21 79.08
N SER A 7 -40.84 -1.66 78.77
CA SER A 7 -40.50 -2.03 77.39
C SER A 7 -41.38 -3.20 76.92
N LEU A 8 -41.71 -3.28 75.63
CA LEU A 8 -42.53 -4.36 75.06
C LEU A 8 -41.98 -5.77 75.42
N ALA A 9 -40.66 -5.89 75.57
CA ALA A 9 -40.01 -7.11 76.04
C ALA A 9 -40.35 -7.46 77.51
N GLN A 10 -40.47 -6.47 78.39
CA GLN A 10 -40.96 -6.66 79.76
C GLN A 10 -42.45 -7.01 79.79
N GLU A 11 -43.26 -6.39 78.92
CA GLU A 11 -44.68 -6.73 78.80
C GLU A 11 -44.89 -8.16 78.29
N LEU A 12 -44.08 -8.61 77.31
CA LEU A 12 -44.11 -9.99 76.82
C LEU A 12 -43.77 -10.99 77.92
N ARG A 13 -42.73 -10.70 78.72
CA ARG A 13 -42.33 -11.55 79.84
C ARG A 13 -43.38 -11.57 80.95
N ARG A 14 -43.99 -10.43 81.26
CA ARG A 14 -45.10 -10.32 82.21
C ARG A 14 -46.32 -11.11 81.73
N TRP A 15 -46.70 -10.97 80.46
CA TRP A 15 -47.77 -11.75 79.85
C TRP A 15 -47.48 -13.27 79.88
N ALA A 16 -46.25 -13.68 79.56
CA ALA A 16 -45.84 -15.10 79.64
C ALA A 16 -45.93 -15.66 81.08
N ALA A 17 -45.51 -14.87 82.07
CA ALA A 17 -45.46 -15.28 83.48
C ALA A 17 -46.84 -15.22 84.17
N GLU A 18 -47.56 -14.12 84.02
CA GLU A 18 -48.76 -13.81 84.80
C GLU A 18 -50.04 -14.23 84.06
N GLU A 19 -50.15 -13.93 82.76
CA GLU A 19 -51.33 -14.26 81.97
C GLU A 19 -51.30 -15.72 81.51
N MET A 20 -50.20 -16.16 80.91
CA MET A 20 -50.06 -17.53 80.38
C MET A 20 -49.56 -18.56 81.39
N LYS A 21 -49.14 -18.12 82.59
CA LYS A 21 -48.66 -18.96 83.70
C LYS A 21 -47.57 -19.97 83.29
N LEU A 22 -46.66 -19.56 82.42
CA LEU A 22 -45.56 -20.41 82.01
C LEU A 22 -44.56 -20.61 83.17
N PRO A 23 -44.02 -21.83 83.36
CA PRO A 23 -43.04 -22.09 84.41
C PRO A 23 -41.76 -21.28 84.16
N PRO A 24 -41.02 -20.87 85.21
CA PRO A 24 -39.91 -19.91 85.11
C PRO A 24 -38.80 -20.32 84.13
N GLY A 25 -38.56 -21.62 83.93
CA GLY A 25 -37.60 -22.12 82.93
C GLY A 25 -38.06 -22.01 81.47
N LYS A 26 -39.34 -21.72 81.21
CA LYS A 26 -39.93 -21.54 79.87
C LYS A 26 -40.26 -20.08 79.55
N ILE A 27 -40.01 -19.16 80.48
CA ILE A 27 -40.15 -17.72 80.24
C ILE A 27 -38.88 -17.26 79.50
N PRO A 28 -38.99 -16.58 78.35
CA PRO A 28 -37.82 -16.09 77.63
C PRO A 28 -36.95 -15.19 78.50
N SER A 29 -35.62 -15.33 78.38
CA SER A 29 -34.67 -14.42 79.01
C SER A 29 -34.84 -13.00 78.45
N GLU A 30 -34.36 -11.99 79.18
CA GLU A 30 -34.61 -10.59 78.79
C GLU A 30 -34.00 -10.22 77.43
N SER A 31 -32.81 -10.75 77.12
CA SER A 31 -32.16 -10.57 75.82
C SER A 31 -32.89 -11.29 74.68
N ALA A 32 -33.51 -12.44 74.95
CA ALA A 32 -34.34 -13.16 73.99
C ALA A 32 -35.64 -12.39 73.70
N ALA A 33 -36.32 -11.89 74.75
CA ALA A 33 -37.54 -11.11 74.62
C ALA A 33 -37.32 -9.80 73.83
N ARG A 34 -36.20 -9.09 74.03
CA ARG A 34 -35.87 -7.89 73.24
C ARG A 34 -35.69 -8.20 71.75
N ARG A 35 -35.01 -9.30 71.42
CA ARG A 35 -34.87 -9.76 70.01
C ARG A 35 -36.22 -10.11 69.38
N MET A 36 -37.08 -10.82 70.12
CA MET A 36 -38.42 -11.18 69.62
C MET A 36 -39.29 -9.95 69.35
N CYS A 37 -39.14 -8.91 70.16
CA CYS A 37 -39.90 -7.66 70.06
C CYS A 37 -39.25 -6.58 69.17
N SER A 38 -38.31 -6.95 68.29
CA SER A 38 -37.60 -6.01 67.39
C SER A 38 -38.14 -6.04 65.94
N GLY A 39 -38.03 -4.91 65.24
CA GLY A 39 -38.41 -4.79 63.81
C GLY A 39 -39.89 -5.03 63.55
N GLN A 40 -40.22 -5.63 62.39
CA GLN A 40 -41.60 -5.93 61.99
C GLN A 40 -42.32 -6.92 62.95
N CYS A 41 -41.58 -7.66 63.79
CA CYS A 41 -42.14 -8.56 64.78
C CYS A 41 -42.73 -7.83 66.02
N ALA A 42 -42.39 -6.56 66.23
CA ALA A 42 -42.87 -5.80 67.39
C ALA A 42 -44.41 -5.65 67.39
N ASP A 43 -45.02 -5.38 66.25
CA ASP A 43 -46.47 -5.17 66.16
C ASP A 43 -47.24 -6.50 66.28
N ILE A 44 -46.64 -7.62 65.84
CA ILE A 44 -47.19 -8.96 66.05
C ILE A 44 -47.25 -9.27 67.55
N TRP A 45 -46.18 -9.03 68.30
CA TRP A 45 -46.16 -9.29 69.75
C TRP A 45 -47.07 -8.34 70.53
N LYS A 46 -47.20 -7.07 70.13
CA LYS A 46 -48.22 -6.16 70.70
C LYS A 46 -49.63 -6.71 70.52
N TYR A 47 -49.93 -7.28 69.35
CA TYR A 47 -51.23 -7.88 69.08
C TYR A 47 -51.46 -9.12 69.96
N VAL A 48 -50.49 -10.03 70.03
CA VAL A 48 -50.56 -11.27 70.82
C VAL A 48 -50.76 -10.98 72.31
N ILE A 49 -49.95 -10.09 72.90
CA ILE A 49 -50.04 -9.73 74.32
C ILE A 49 -51.43 -9.15 74.67
N ARG A 50 -52.03 -8.38 73.75
CA ARG A 50 -53.35 -7.78 73.97
C ARG A 50 -54.49 -8.79 73.85
N HIS A 51 -54.43 -9.69 72.87
CA HIS A 51 -55.60 -10.48 72.42
C HIS A 51 -55.56 -11.95 72.82
N VAL A 52 -54.39 -12.49 73.15
CA VAL A 52 -54.24 -13.91 73.55
C VAL A 52 -54.23 -14.00 75.07
N ARG A 53 -55.13 -14.81 75.63
CA ARG A 53 -55.32 -15.01 77.07
C ARG A 53 -55.34 -16.49 77.39
N HIS A 54 -55.00 -16.85 78.63
CA HIS A 54 -55.00 -18.26 79.04
C HIS A 54 -56.42 -18.84 79.01
N GLN A 55 -56.57 -20.10 78.58
CA GLN A 55 -57.88 -20.73 78.33
C GLN A 55 -58.84 -20.64 79.54
N ARG A 56 -58.31 -20.73 80.76
CA ARG A 56 -59.09 -20.56 82.00
C ARG A 56 -59.65 -19.13 82.16
N ASN A 57 -58.88 -18.11 81.78
CA ASN A 57 -59.32 -16.72 81.78
C ASN A 57 -60.35 -16.47 80.68
N VAL A 58 -60.17 -17.06 79.49
CA VAL A 58 -61.18 -17.01 78.42
C VAL A 58 -62.49 -17.69 78.84
N LYS A 59 -62.42 -18.85 79.52
CA LYS A 59 -63.61 -19.50 80.10
C LYS A 59 -64.26 -18.65 81.19
N LYS A 60 -63.48 -17.97 82.04
CA LYS A 60 -64.00 -17.05 83.06
C LYS A 60 -64.63 -15.81 82.43
N ILE A 61 -64.03 -15.23 81.39
CA ILE A 61 -64.58 -14.09 80.65
C ILE A 61 -65.87 -14.50 79.94
N ARG A 62 -65.91 -15.66 79.28
CA ARG A 62 -67.15 -16.21 78.69
C ARG A 62 -68.21 -16.50 79.75
N GLY A 63 -67.82 -17.09 80.88
CA GLY A 63 -68.72 -17.34 82.01
C GLY A 63 -69.26 -16.05 82.63
N ASN A 64 -68.42 -15.02 82.77
CA ASN A 64 -68.82 -13.70 83.24
C ASN A 64 -69.72 -13.00 82.22
N LEU A 65 -69.43 -13.08 80.93
CA LEU A 65 -70.30 -12.54 79.87
C LEU A 65 -71.66 -13.24 79.85
N LEU A 66 -71.69 -14.56 80.03
CA LEU A 66 -72.92 -15.33 80.20
C LEU A 66 -73.65 -14.94 81.49
N TRP A 67 -72.93 -14.70 82.59
CA TRP A 67 -73.49 -14.22 83.84
C TRP A 67 -74.03 -12.79 83.73
N TYR A 68 -73.39 -11.91 82.95
CA TYR A 68 -73.89 -10.56 82.66
C TYR A 68 -75.12 -10.60 81.74
N GLN A 69 -75.14 -11.47 80.74
CA GLN A 69 -76.36 -11.73 79.94
C GLN A 69 -77.50 -12.30 80.80
N GLN A 70 -77.16 -13.13 81.79
CA GLN A 70 -78.13 -13.68 82.72
C GLN A 70 -78.61 -12.61 83.72
N MET A 71 -77.73 -11.72 84.20
CA MET A 71 -78.11 -10.54 85.00
C MET A 71 -79.01 -9.57 84.22
N GLU A 72 -78.68 -9.27 82.94
CA GLU A 72 -79.58 -8.49 82.07
C GLU A 72 -80.91 -9.18 81.85
N GLY A 73 -80.93 -10.52 81.72
CA GLY A 73 -82.17 -11.30 81.64
C GLY A 73 -82.95 -11.36 82.96
N THR A 74 -82.27 -11.37 84.11
CA THR A 74 -82.90 -11.48 85.44
C THR A 74 -83.41 -10.11 85.93
N GLU A 75 -82.74 -9.01 85.57
CA GLU A 75 -83.26 -7.65 85.77
C GLU A 75 -84.48 -7.37 84.87
N VAL A 76 -84.53 -7.96 83.68
CA VAL A 76 -85.73 -7.92 82.81
C VAL A 76 -86.86 -8.80 83.35
N SER A 77 -86.56 -9.94 83.97
CA SER A 77 -87.59 -10.83 84.54
C SER A 77 -88.14 -10.36 85.90
N ASN A 78 -87.36 -9.66 86.73
CA ASN A 78 -87.83 -9.15 88.04
C ASN A 78 -88.54 -7.78 87.96
N ARG A 79 -88.61 -7.12 86.79
CA ARG A 79 -89.50 -5.97 86.53
C ARG A 79 -90.82 -6.34 85.85
N ALA A 80 -91.07 -7.63 85.58
CA ALA A 80 -92.36 -8.11 85.05
C ALA A 80 -93.45 -8.26 86.14
N GLY A 81 -93.16 -7.87 87.38
CA GLY A 81 -94.11 -7.84 88.48
C GLY A 81 -94.43 -6.42 88.94
N LYS A 82 -95.59 -5.93 88.49
CA LYS A 82 -96.36 -4.77 89.01
C LYS A 82 -96.05 -3.36 88.49
N SER A 83 -97.16 -2.77 88.04
CA SER A 83 -97.57 -1.36 87.94
C SER A 83 -96.90 -0.45 86.91
N SER A 84 -97.67 -0.20 85.84
CA SER A 84 -98.05 1.13 85.34
C SER A 84 -96.92 2.13 85.04
N GLY A 85 -96.43 2.08 83.80
CA GLY A 85 -95.68 3.15 83.16
C GLY A 85 -94.88 2.63 81.96
N SER A 86 -94.93 3.35 80.84
CA SER A 86 -93.95 3.30 79.73
C SER A 86 -94.39 2.68 78.38
N ASP A 87 -95.35 3.32 77.70
CA ASP A 87 -95.34 3.37 76.23
C ASP A 87 -94.23 4.31 75.70
N SER A 88 -93.79 5.27 76.53
CA SER A 88 -92.74 6.25 76.24
C SER A 88 -91.34 5.63 76.03
N GLU A 89 -90.88 4.68 76.87
CA GLU A 89 -89.55 4.07 76.66
C GLU A 89 -89.54 3.02 75.55
N LYS A 90 -90.67 2.36 75.28
CA LYS A 90 -90.81 1.46 74.13
C LYS A 90 -90.73 2.24 72.82
N GLU A 91 -91.41 3.39 72.75
CA GLU A 91 -91.32 4.28 71.60
C GLU A 91 -89.92 4.90 71.46
N ARG A 92 -89.29 5.30 72.57
CA ARG A 92 -87.91 5.82 72.57
C ARG A 92 -86.89 4.76 72.14
N ARG A 93 -87.06 3.49 72.53
CA ARG A 93 -86.24 2.37 72.03
C ARG A 93 -86.46 2.14 70.53
N LYS A 94 -87.70 2.20 70.06
CA LYS A 94 -88.02 2.05 68.63
C LYS A 94 -87.39 3.16 67.78
N GLN A 95 -87.45 4.40 68.25
CA GLN A 95 -86.81 5.55 67.61
C GLN A 95 -85.28 5.44 67.59
N LEU A 96 -84.65 4.99 68.69
CA LEU A 96 -83.21 4.76 68.74
C LEU A 96 -82.78 3.64 67.80
N VAL A 97 -83.52 2.54 67.72
CA VAL A 97 -83.23 1.45 66.77
C VAL A 97 -83.37 1.93 65.33
N GLN A 98 -84.41 2.70 64.99
CA GLN A 98 -84.54 3.31 63.67
C GLN A 98 -83.38 4.27 63.37
N GLY A 99 -82.97 5.09 64.34
CA GLY A 99 -81.82 5.99 64.22
C GLY A 99 -80.50 5.24 63.99
N ILE A 100 -80.26 4.14 64.71
CA ILE A 100 -79.08 3.28 64.51
C ILE A 100 -79.13 2.63 63.13
N THR A 101 -80.29 2.17 62.68
CA THR A 101 -80.43 1.53 61.36
C THR A 101 -80.16 2.53 60.23
N ARG A 102 -80.67 3.76 60.39
CA ARG A 102 -80.39 4.87 59.46
C ARG A 102 -78.91 5.23 59.43
N LEU A 103 -78.28 5.43 60.59
CA LEU A 103 -76.85 5.76 60.67
C LEU A 103 -75.97 4.64 60.10
N ARG A 104 -76.36 3.37 60.26
CA ARG A 104 -75.66 2.25 59.61
C ARG A 104 -75.77 2.32 58.09
N GLY A 105 -76.95 2.64 57.55
CA GLY A 105 -77.12 2.84 56.10
C GLY A 105 -76.32 4.04 55.57
N GLU A 106 -76.25 5.14 56.33
CA GLU A 106 -75.41 6.30 56.00
C GLU A 106 -73.91 5.96 56.05
N LEU A 107 -73.48 5.14 57.02
CA LEU A 107 -72.11 4.65 57.13
C LEU A 107 -71.73 3.74 55.94
N ASP A 108 -72.62 2.79 55.58
CA ASP A 108 -72.42 1.89 54.44
C ASP A 108 -72.32 2.67 53.12
N GLN A 109 -73.12 3.72 52.97
CA GLN A 109 -73.09 4.61 51.81
C GLN A 109 -71.76 5.38 51.72
N ILE A 110 -71.27 5.92 52.84
CA ILE A 110 -69.98 6.61 52.91
C ILE A 110 -68.84 5.63 52.60
N ASP A 111 -68.88 4.40 53.15
CA ASP A 111 -67.89 3.37 52.84
C ASP A 111 -67.87 2.98 51.36
N LEU A 112 -69.04 2.96 50.70
CA LEU A 112 -69.13 2.74 49.26
C LEU A 112 -68.51 3.89 48.45
N GLN A 113 -68.74 5.14 48.88
CA GLN A 113 -68.14 6.32 48.27
C GLN A 113 -66.63 6.36 48.46
N ILE A 114 -66.14 6.02 49.66
CA ILE A 114 -64.69 5.91 49.94
C ILE A 114 -64.06 4.84 49.05
N LYS A 115 -64.67 3.66 48.93
CA LYS A 115 -64.16 2.60 48.05
C LYS A 115 -64.18 3.00 46.57
N ALA A 116 -65.17 3.76 46.13
CA ALA A 116 -65.22 4.29 44.77
C ALA A 116 -64.10 5.30 44.52
N ALA A 117 -63.94 6.28 45.41
CA ALA A 117 -62.89 7.30 45.33
C ALA A 117 -61.48 6.70 45.38
N GLN A 118 -61.26 5.65 46.19
CA GLN A 118 -59.99 4.92 46.23
C GLN A 118 -59.65 4.23 44.91
N ARG A 119 -60.65 3.66 44.21
CA ARG A 119 -60.43 3.05 42.89
C ARG A 119 -60.13 4.10 41.82
N GLU A 120 -60.79 5.25 41.89
CA GLU A 120 -60.56 6.38 40.99
C GLU A 120 -59.14 6.96 41.19
N LEU A 121 -58.73 7.21 42.44
CA LEU A 121 -57.36 7.62 42.78
C LEU A 121 -56.31 6.63 42.27
N ALA A 122 -56.53 5.32 42.44
CA ALA A 122 -55.60 4.30 41.94
C ALA A 122 -55.52 4.30 40.40
N ALA A 123 -56.64 4.54 39.70
CA ALA A 123 -56.66 4.65 38.25
C ALA A 123 -55.92 5.91 37.77
N ASP A 124 -56.10 7.04 38.46
CA ASP A 124 -55.42 8.30 38.18
C ASP A 124 -53.91 8.23 38.47
N GLU A 125 -53.48 7.54 39.52
CA GLU A 125 -52.07 7.27 39.80
C GLU A 125 -51.42 6.48 38.66
N VAL A 126 -52.06 5.40 38.21
CA VAL A 126 -51.56 4.60 37.06
C VAL A 126 -51.52 5.44 35.78
N ALA A 127 -52.55 6.24 35.51
CA ALA A 127 -52.58 7.12 34.35
C ALA A 127 -51.47 8.20 34.41
N SER A 128 -51.22 8.76 35.59
CA SER A 128 -50.16 9.73 35.85
C SER A 128 -48.77 9.13 35.66
N GLU A 129 -48.52 7.91 36.15
CA GLU A 129 -47.26 7.20 35.93
C GLU A 129 -46.98 6.95 34.45
N VAL A 130 -48.00 6.50 33.70
CA VAL A 130 -47.91 6.30 32.24
C VAL A 130 -47.61 7.62 31.51
N ALA A 131 -48.26 8.72 31.91
CA ALA A 131 -48.01 10.04 31.34
C ALA A 131 -46.59 10.54 31.66
N GLN A 132 -46.11 10.34 32.88
CA GLN A 132 -44.74 10.69 33.27
C GLN A 132 -43.70 9.90 32.48
N GLU A 133 -43.91 8.61 32.25
CA GLU A 133 -42.99 7.79 31.46
C GLU A 133 -42.93 8.26 30.01
N LYS A 134 -44.07 8.62 29.41
CA LYS A 134 -44.12 9.25 28.07
C LYS A 134 -43.35 10.56 28.01
N ILE A 135 -43.43 11.40 29.06
CA ILE A 135 -42.67 12.65 29.14
C ILE A 135 -41.17 12.39 29.27
N ARG A 136 -40.74 11.42 30.09
CA ARG A 136 -39.33 11.04 30.23
C ARG A 136 -38.75 10.50 28.93
N ASP A 137 -39.53 9.69 28.21
CA ASP A 137 -39.20 9.14 26.90
C ASP A 137 -39.07 10.25 25.85
N ALA A 138 -40.03 11.20 25.79
CA ALA A 138 -39.94 12.36 24.91
C ALA A 138 -38.71 13.24 25.19
N LYS A 139 -38.37 13.45 26.47
CA LYS A 139 -37.15 14.18 26.88
C LYS A 139 -35.88 13.46 26.44
N HIS A 140 -35.81 12.14 26.60
CA HIS A 140 -34.68 11.33 26.13
C HIS A 140 -34.53 11.37 24.61
N ARG A 141 -35.62 11.21 23.86
CA ARG A 141 -35.59 11.34 22.39
C ARG A 141 -35.08 12.70 21.95
N THR A 142 -35.52 13.76 22.62
CA THR A 142 -35.09 15.13 22.31
C THR A 142 -33.58 15.30 22.54
N LEU A 143 -33.03 14.76 23.63
CA LEU A 143 -31.59 14.80 23.90
C LEU A 143 -30.77 14.01 22.88
N LEU A 144 -31.22 12.80 22.52
CA LEU A 144 -30.56 11.98 21.50
C LEU A 144 -30.59 12.64 20.13
N LEU A 145 -31.73 13.24 19.75
CA LEU A 145 -31.85 14.00 18.50
C LEU A 145 -30.93 15.23 18.49
N LYS A 146 -30.80 15.95 19.62
CA LYS A 146 -29.84 17.06 19.74
C LYS A 146 -28.39 16.60 19.59
N ALA A 147 -28.01 15.50 20.25
CA ALA A 147 -26.66 14.94 20.14
C ALA A 147 -26.36 14.46 18.71
N TYR A 148 -27.31 13.76 18.07
CA TYR A 148 -27.19 13.34 16.69
C TYR A 148 -27.08 14.54 15.73
N SER A 149 -27.91 15.56 15.91
CA SER A 149 -27.86 16.80 15.13
C SER A 149 -26.51 17.50 15.26
N ALA A 150 -25.93 17.55 16.46
CA ALA A 150 -24.61 18.12 16.69
C ALA A 150 -23.52 17.33 15.94
N ARG A 151 -23.56 15.99 16.01
CA ARG A 151 -22.61 15.12 15.30
C ARG A 151 -22.70 15.28 13.78
N VAL A 152 -23.92 15.27 13.23
CA VAL A 152 -24.16 15.48 11.80
C VAL A 152 -23.68 16.86 11.35
N THR A 153 -23.82 17.88 12.19
CA THR A 153 -23.33 19.23 11.88
C THR A 153 -21.80 19.26 11.81
N ALA A 154 -21.11 18.60 12.75
CA ALA A 154 -19.65 18.48 12.73
C ALA A 154 -19.14 17.68 11.51
N GLU A 155 -19.75 16.52 11.23
CA GLU A 155 -19.45 15.72 10.03
C GLU A 155 -19.67 16.52 8.74
N ARG A 156 -20.77 17.30 8.67
CA ARG A 156 -21.06 18.17 7.52
C ARG A 156 -20.03 19.29 7.36
N GLN A 157 -19.53 19.87 8.45
CA GLN A 157 -18.46 20.88 8.40
C GLN A 157 -17.16 20.26 7.89
N GLN A 158 -16.77 19.08 8.38
CA GLN A 158 -15.60 18.37 7.89
C GLN A 158 -15.70 18.05 6.40
N LEU A 159 -16.86 17.55 5.95
CA LEU A 159 -17.12 17.27 4.53
C LEU A 159 -17.07 18.56 3.69
N ARG A 160 -17.59 19.68 4.19
CA ARG A 160 -17.47 20.98 3.50
C ARG A 160 -16.02 21.40 3.31
N THR A 161 -15.18 21.26 4.34
CA THR A 161 -13.75 21.56 4.24
C THR A 161 -13.07 20.69 3.19
N GLN A 162 -13.37 19.39 3.17
CA GLN A 162 -12.84 18.46 2.16
C GLN A 162 -13.33 18.82 0.75
N VAL A 163 -14.60 19.19 0.59
CA VAL A 163 -15.15 19.63 -0.71
C VAL A 163 -14.45 20.90 -1.21
N VAL A 164 -14.14 21.86 -0.32
CA VAL A 164 -13.37 23.06 -0.69
C VAL A 164 -11.95 22.69 -1.14
N GLN A 165 -11.26 21.79 -0.43
CA GLN A 165 -9.93 21.31 -0.83
C GLN A 165 -9.94 20.59 -2.19
N VAL A 166 -10.91 19.71 -2.42
CA VAL A 166 -11.08 18.99 -3.69
C VAL A 166 -11.44 19.97 -4.82
N ARG A 167 -12.28 20.96 -4.55
CA ARG A 167 -12.61 22.02 -5.52
C ARG A 167 -11.37 22.83 -5.90
N GLY A 168 -10.55 23.24 -4.94
CA GLY A 168 -9.31 23.95 -5.23
C GLY A 168 -8.34 23.11 -6.09
N ARG A 169 -8.23 21.80 -5.81
CA ARG A 169 -7.44 20.90 -6.67
C ARG A 169 -8.04 20.74 -8.07
N LEU A 170 -9.37 20.69 -8.17
CA LEU A 170 -10.05 20.61 -9.46
C LEU A 170 -9.83 21.88 -10.29
N GLU A 171 -9.91 23.06 -9.67
CA GLU A 171 -9.63 24.34 -10.31
C GLU A 171 -8.18 24.41 -10.81
N GLN A 172 -7.22 23.95 -10.02
CA GLN A 172 -5.82 23.83 -10.46
C GLN A 172 -5.65 22.90 -11.68
N LEU A 173 -6.32 21.74 -11.67
CA LEU A 173 -6.27 20.80 -12.79
C LEU A 173 -6.98 21.33 -14.04
N GLN A 174 -8.11 22.03 -13.87
CA GLN A 174 -8.81 22.69 -14.97
C GLN A 174 -7.98 23.82 -15.59
N GLU A 175 -7.28 24.59 -14.75
CA GLU A 175 -6.34 25.61 -15.24
C GLU A 175 -5.16 24.96 -16.00
N MET A 176 -4.66 23.82 -15.52
CA MET A 176 -3.64 23.04 -16.23
C MET A 176 -4.17 22.50 -17.57
N GLU A 177 -5.40 22.02 -17.61
CA GLU A 177 -6.07 21.58 -18.85
C GLU A 177 -6.25 22.76 -19.82
N ARG A 178 -6.69 23.93 -19.33
CA ARG A 178 -6.83 25.15 -20.12
C ARG A 178 -5.49 25.57 -20.73
N LYS A 179 -4.42 25.56 -19.93
CA LYS A 179 -3.06 25.80 -20.41
C LYS A 179 -2.69 24.78 -21.49
N ALA A 180 -2.95 23.49 -21.28
CA ALA A 180 -2.58 22.42 -22.21
C ALA A 180 -3.24 22.55 -23.60
N ARG A 181 -4.42 23.16 -23.70
CA ARG A 181 -5.11 23.42 -24.97
C ARG A 181 -4.45 24.53 -25.79
N THR A 182 -3.66 25.40 -25.17
CA THR A 182 -3.00 26.52 -25.84
C THR A 182 -1.62 26.06 -26.30
N ALA A 183 -1.41 25.92 -27.61
CA ALA A 183 -0.10 25.53 -28.13
C ALA A 183 0.96 26.58 -27.76
N VAL A 184 2.08 26.13 -27.18
CA VAL A 184 3.24 26.98 -26.89
C VAL A 184 4.16 26.98 -28.12
N ALA A 185 4.29 28.14 -28.75
CA ALA A 185 5.26 28.33 -29.82
C ALA A 185 6.63 28.64 -29.22
N PHE A 186 7.61 27.79 -29.53
CA PHE A 186 9.02 28.06 -29.26
C PHE A 186 9.61 28.64 -30.55
N GLY A 187 10.23 29.82 -30.46
CA GLY A 187 10.75 30.53 -31.63
C GLY A 187 11.67 29.61 -32.46
N SER A 188 11.44 29.57 -33.78
CA SER A 188 12.43 29.02 -34.70
C SER A 188 13.66 29.93 -34.61
N GLY A 189 14.85 29.39 -34.35
CA GLY A 189 16.10 30.14 -34.15
C GLY A 189 16.61 30.99 -35.32
N ARG A 190 15.73 31.53 -36.17
CA ARG A 190 16.05 32.60 -37.11
C ARG A 190 16.07 33.94 -36.38
N ALA A 191 17.02 34.79 -36.76
CA ALA A 191 17.20 36.13 -36.23
C ALA A 191 15.86 36.89 -36.19
N PRO A 192 15.59 37.64 -35.10
CA PRO A 192 14.34 38.38 -34.97
C PRO A 192 14.22 39.36 -36.13
N GLU A 193 13.13 39.25 -36.90
CA GLU A 193 12.72 40.35 -37.77
C GLU A 193 12.59 41.61 -36.90
N ALA A 194 13.22 42.68 -37.35
CA ALA A 194 13.30 43.93 -36.61
C ALA A 194 11.89 44.45 -36.28
N GLY A 195 11.48 44.35 -35.03
CA GLY A 195 10.23 44.97 -34.56
C GLY A 195 9.67 44.45 -33.24
N PHE A 196 9.86 43.17 -32.89
CA PHE A 196 9.28 42.63 -31.66
C PHE A 196 10.25 41.68 -30.93
N PRO A 197 10.66 41.98 -29.68
CA PRO A 197 11.42 41.03 -28.88
C PRO A 197 10.54 39.80 -28.60
N SER A 198 10.90 38.64 -29.14
CA SER A 198 10.19 37.40 -28.82
C SER A 198 10.41 37.08 -27.33
N LEU A 199 9.41 37.33 -26.49
CA LEU A 199 9.44 36.91 -25.10
C LEU A 199 9.54 35.39 -25.06
N GLU A 200 10.55 34.88 -24.36
CA GLU A 200 10.68 33.45 -24.13
C GLU A 200 9.46 32.91 -23.36
N PRO A 201 8.84 31.79 -23.79
CA PRO A 201 7.78 31.15 -23.02
C PRO A 201 8.25 30.78 -21.62
N GLU A 202 7.45 31.07 -20.59
CA GLU A 202 7.81 30.79 -19.18
C GLU A 202 8.18 29.33 -18.95
N VAL A 203 7.48 28.40 -19.60
CA VAL A 203 7.79 26.96 -19.53
C VAL A 203 9.17 26.64 -20.10
N LEU A 204 9.63 27.34 -21.15
CA LEU A 204 10.96 27.10 -21.72
C LEU A 204 12.04 27.57 -20.75
N ARG A 205 11.86 28.74 -20.17
CA ARG A 205 12.78 29.31 -19.17
C ARG A 205 12.90 28.41 -17.94
N ASP A 206 11.76 27.98 -17.38
CA ASP A 206 11.74 27.19 -16.16
C ASP A 206 12.30 25.77 -16.38
N VAL A 207 12.02 25.16 -17.53
CA VAL A 207 12.59 23.87 -17.93
C VAL A 207 14.09 24.00 -18.22
N ARG A 208 14.54 25.07 -18.90
CA ARG A 208 15.96 25.33 -19.14
C ARG A 208 16.71 25.46 -17.82
N GLU A 209 16.15 26.19 -16.86
CA GLU A 209 16.78 26.35 -15.55
C GLU A 209 16.90 25.01 -14.80
N ALA A 210 15.84 24.19 -14.80
CA ALA A 210 15.89 22.85 -14.23
C ALA A 210 16.95 21.95 -14.90
N CYS A 211 17.08 22.03 -16.23
CA CYS A 211 18.10 21.30 -16.99
C CYS A 211 19.51 21.80 -16.70
N ARG A 212 19.71 23.12 -16.60
CA ARG A 212 20.99 23.76 -16.29
C ARG A 212 21.48 23.37 -14.90
N LEU A 213 20.61 23.42 -13.90
CA LEU A 213 20.93 23.00 -12.53
C LEU A 213 21.31 21.51 -12.49
N ARG A 214 20.61 20.66 -13.24
CA ARG A 214 20.95 19.23 -13.34
C ARG A 214 22.30 19.00 -14.01
N PHE A 215 22.57 19.71 -15.10
CA PHE A 215 23.86 19.65 -15.80
C PHE A 215 25.00 20.08 -14.88
N GLN A 216 24.84 21.19 -14.16
CA GLN A 216 25.84 21.66 -13.20
C GLN A 216 26.11 20.62 -12.12
N PHE A 217 25.07 20.04 -11.54
CA PHE A 217 25.21 18.95 -10.56
C PHE A 217 25.99 17.75 -11.12
N LEU A 218 25.63 17.27 -12.32
CA LEU A 218 26.30 16.12 -12.95
C LEU A 218 27.74 16.43 -13.35
N LYS A 219 28.00 17.65 -13.85
CA LYS A 219 29.35 18.13 -14.17
C LYS A 219 30.22 18.14 -12.92
N THR A 220 29.71 18.68 -11.82
CA THR A 220 30.38 18.64 -10.52
C THR A 220 30.70 17.20 -10.12
N LEU A 221 29.72 16.27 -10.14
CA LEU A 221 29.97 14.86 -9.82
C LEU A 221 31.04 14.21 -10.72
N PHE A 222 31.01 14.48 -12.03
CA PHE A 222 31.96 13.92 -12.98
C PHE A 222 33.37 14.43 -12.72
N GLU A 223 33.53 15.74 -12.53
CA GLU A 223 34.82 16.37 -12.21
C GLU A 223 35.41 15.85 -10.89
N HIS A 224 34.55 15.51 -9.90
CA HIS A 224 34.98 14.84 -8.66
C HIS A 224 35.51 13.42 -8.92
N SER A 225 34.88 12.67 -9.81
CA SER A 225 35.27 11.28 -10.13
C SER A 225 36.57 11.16 -10.93
N VAL A 226 36.86 12.15 -11.80
CA VAL A 226 38.03 12.12 -12.69
C VAL A 226 39.27 12.72 -12.03
N SER A 227 39.11 13.74 -11.18
CA SER A 227 40.24 14.51 -10.63
C SER A 227 40.81 13.94 -9.32
N GLY A 228 40.14 12.98 -8.68
CA GLY A 228 40.55 12.37 -7.40
C GLY A 228 40.54 13.32 -6.19
N ASN A 229 40.49 14.63 -6.41
CA ASN A 229 40.30 15.71 -5.45
C ASN A 229 39.12 16.58 -5.90
N CYS A 230 38.31 17.05 -4.96
CA CYS A 230 37.26 18.03 -5.23
C CYS A 230 37.90 19.30 -5.85
N PRO A 231 37.57 19.68 -7.11
CA PRO A 231 38.09 20.93 -7.69
C PRO A 231 37.46 22.19 -7.06
N SER A 232 36.51 22.02 -6.15
CA SER A 232 35.89 23.04 -5.33
C SER A 232 35.38 22.33 -4.07
N GLY A 233 35.77 22.76 -2.86
CA GLY A 233 35.54 22.06 -1.58
C GLY A 233 34.08 21.95 -1.14
N MET A 234 33.20 21.39 -1.98
CA MET A 234 31.81 21.11 -1.66
C MET A 234 31.71 19.85 -0.79
N SER A 235 31.06 19.97 0.36
CA SER A 235 30.76 18.84 1.24
C SER A 235 29.62 17.97 0.68
N GLU A 236 29.53 16.72 1.14
CA GLU A 236 28.44 15.79 0.77
C GLU A 236 27.05 16.36 1.11
N GLU A 237 26.96 17.15 2.18
CA GLU A 237 25.75 17.87 2.58
C GLU A 237 25.36 18.96 1.57
N GLN A 238 26.34 19.68 1.01
CA GLN A 238 26.10 20.69 -0.03
C GLN A 238 25.64 20.07 -1.35
N LEU A 239 26.17 18.89 -1.71
CA LEU A 239 25.68 18.11 -2.85
C LEU A 239 24.23 17.67 -2.62
N SER A 240 23.89 17.17 -1.44
CA SER A 240 22.53 16.78 -1.07
C SER A 240 21.55 17.97 -1.12
N MET A 241 21.94 19.13 -0.58
CA MET A 241 21.14 20.36 -0.66
C MET A 241 20.92 20.82 -2.12
N SER A 242 21.95 20.73 -2.98
CA SER A 242 21.81 21.10 -4.39
C SER A 242 20.83 20.16 -5.14
N TYR A 243 20.83 18.86 -4.78
CA TYR A 243 19.91 17.89 -5.34
C TYR A 243 18.47 18.12 -4.87
N GLN A 244 18.27 18.41 -3.58
CA GLN A 244 16.94 18.78 -3.05
C GLN A 244 16.43 20.08 -3.66
N HIS A 245 17.29 21.08 -3.85
CA HIS A 245 16.93 22.31 -4.53
C HIS A 245 16.47 22.04 -5.96
N TRP A 246 17.23 21.24 -6.73
CA TRP A 246 16.82 20.82 -8.07
C TRP A 246 15.46 20.10 -8.08
N LEU A 247 15.23 19.16 -7.16
CA LEU A 247 13.96 18.44 -7.03
C LEU A 247 12.78 19.39 -6.81
N SER A 248 12.92 20.36 -5.90
CA SER A 248 11.89 21.37 -5.63
C SER A 248 11.54 22.21 -6.87
N ILE A 249 12.55 22.56 -7.68
CA ILE A 249 12.33 23.28 -8.95
C ILE A 249 11.56 22.40 -9.95
N VAL A 250 11.91 21.11 -10.06
CA VAL A 250 11.22 20.17 -10.95
C VAL A 250 9.76 19.96 -10.52
N GLU A 251 9.50 19.81 -9.22
CA GLU A 251 8.16 19.69 -8.67
C GLU A 251 7.32 20.94 -8.97
N ARG A 252 7.91 22.12 -8.82
CA ARG A 252 7.25 23.39 -9.17
C ARG A 252 6.93 23.47 -10.66
N VAL A 253 7.85 23.06 -11.53
CA VAL A 253 7.63 23.02 -12.99
C VAL A 253 6.50 22.06 -13.34
N ALA A 254 6.50 20.86 -12.77
CA ALA A 254 5.45 19.86 -12.98
C ALA A 254 4.08 20.31 -12.45
N ALA A 255 4.05 21.09 -11.36
CA ALA A 255 2.81 21.62 -10.80
C ALA A 255 2.26 22.84 -11.58
N SER A 256 3.13 23.61 -12.24
CA SER A 256 2.76 24.92 -12.83
C SER A 256 2.43 24.83 -14.33
N HIS A 257 2.99 23.84 -15.02
CA HIS A 257 2.95 23.73 -16.48
C HIS A 257 2.40 22.36 -16.95
N PRO A 258 1.63 22.31 -18.06
CA PRO A 258 1.17 21.07 -18.63
C PRO A 258 2.31 20.13 -19.08
N PRO A 259 2.17 18.80 -18.93
CA PRO A 259 3.18 17.84 -19.37
C PRO A 259 3.57 17.97 -20.84
N ALA A 260 2.59 18.24 -21.72
CA ALA A 260 2.84 18.43 -23.14
C ALA A 260 3.75 19.64 -23.42
N HIS A 261 3.59 20.72 -22.64
CA HIS A 261 4.41 21.94 -22.78
C HIS A 261 5.83 21.70 -22.26
N ILE A 262 5.97 20.98 -21.15
CA ILE A 262 7.27 20.57 -20.60
C ILE A 262 8.02 19.70 -21.62
N LEU A 263 7.34 18.70 -22.20
CA LEU A 263 7.92 17.84 -23.24
C LEU A 263 8.31 18.63 -24.49
N SER A 264 7.48 19.59 -24.90
CA SER A 264 7.78 20.43 -26.06
C SER A 264 8.97 21.37 -25.80
N ALA A 265 9.08 21.92 -24.59
CA ALA A 265 10.23 22.70 -24.16
C ALA A 265 11.51 21.85 -24.10
N LEU A 266 11.44 20.63 -23.55
CA LEU A 266 12.56 19.68 -23.56
C LEU A 266 12.97 19.28 -24.98
N ARG A 267 12.01 19.02 -25.86
CA ARG A 267 12.26 18.72 -27.29
C ARG A 267 12.92 19.90 -27.99
N HIS A 268 12.45 21.13 -27.72
CA HIS A 268 13.05 22.34 -28.26
C HIS A 268 14.50 22.52 -27.79
N LEU A 269 14.76 22.38 -26.48
CA LEU A 269 16.13 22.45 -25.93
C LEU A 269 17.01 21.33 -26.49
N ALA A 270 16.49 20.12 -26.65
CA ALA A 270 17.23 19.03 -27.27
C ALA A 270 17.55 19.29 -28.74
N LEU A 271 16.60 19.84 -29.51
CA LEU A 271 16.81 20.25 -30.90
C LEU A 271 17.85 21.37 -30.98
N GLN A 272 17.75 22.40 -30.13
CA GLN A 272 18.70 23.49 -30.05
C GLN A 272 20.12 22.97 -29.71
N ASN A 273 20.24 22.09 -28.72
CA ASN A 273 21.52 21.46 -28.37
C ASN A 273 22.04 20.59 -29.52
N THR A 274 21.16 19.89 -30.25
CA THR A 274 21.54 19.10 -31.43
C THR A 274 22.04 19.99 -32.56
N GLN A 275 21.38 21.13 -32.79
CA GLN A 275 21.82 22.13 -33.77
C GLN A 275 23.17 22.73 -33.38
N GLN A 276 23.38 23.10 -32.11
CA GLN A 276 24.68 23.57 -31.63
C GLN A 276 25.76 22.50 -31.76
N LEU A 277 25.44 21.23 -31.44
CA LEU A 277 26.36 20.11 -31.65
C LEU A 277 26.65 19.90 -33.14
N GLN A 278 25.65 20.10 -34.01
CA GLN A 278 25.79 19.98 -35.44
C GLN A 278 26.58 21.14 -36.03
N GLU A 279 26.39 22.38 -35.59
CA GLU A 279 27.23 23.53 -35.96
C GLU A 279 28.68 23.32 -35.50
N LEU A 280 28.86 22.81 -34.28
CA LEU A 280 30.19 22.42 -33.79
C LEU A 280 30.78 21.29 -34.64
N ALA A 281 29.98 20.31 -35.05
CA ALA A 281 30.41 19.19 -35.87
C ALA A 281 30.62 19.56 -37.36
N ASP A 282 29.86 20.51 -37.90
CA ASP A 282 30.02 21.06 -39.25
C ASP A 282 31.24 21.99 -39.29
N GLY A 283 31.59 22.59 -38.15
CA GLY A 283 32.88 23.26 -37.91
C GLY A 283 34.05 22.30 -37.77
N ILE A 284 33.82 20.97 -37.65
CA ILE A 284 34.85 19.93 -37.74
C ILE A 284 35.06 19.65 -39.23
N ASP A 285 36.12 20.22 -39.79
CA ASP A 285 36.54 19.94 -41.16
C ASP A 285 37.28 18.61 -41.18
N ILE A 286 36.51 17.51 -41.27
CA ILE A 286 37.04 16.15 -41.32
C ILE A 286 38.13 16.04 -42.41
N PRO A 287 37.97 16.54 -43.65
CA PRO A 287 39.05 16.58 -44.62
C PRO A 287 40.32 17.28 -44.14
N ARG A 288 40.25 18.49 -43.58
CA ARG A 288 41.44 19.18 -43.03
C ARG A 288 42.03 18.46 -41.83
N ASP A 289 41.22 17.95 -40.92
CA ASP A 289 41.67 17.25 -39.73
C ASP A 289 42.30 15.90 -40.10
N VAL A 290 41.77 15.23 -41.14
CA VAL A 290 42.28 13.98 -41.70
C VAL A 290 43.51 14.23 -42.59
N GLU A 291 43.61 15.36 -43.30
CA GLU A 291 44.81 15.83 -44.00
C GLU A 291 45.93 16.24 -43.03
N ALA A 292 45.60 16.91 -41.92
CA ALA A 292 46.54 17.18 -40.82
C ALA A 292 47.07 15.87 -40.20
N LEU A 293 46.29 14.79 -40.30
CA LEU A 293 46.67 13.43 -39.93
C LEU A 293 47.27 12.61 -41.10
N LYS A 294 47.43 13.19 -42.31
CA LYS A 294 47.97 12.60 -43.55
C LYS A 294 47.12 11.54 -44.26
N PHE A 295 45.79 11.65 -44.23
CA PHE A 295 44.85 10.76 -44.93
C PHE A 295 43.90 11.57 -45.84
N ARG A 296 43.26 10.91 -46.82
CA ARG A 296 42.26 11.47 -47.74
C ARG A 296 41.05 10.56 -47.77
N TYR A 297 39.86 11.15 -47.71
CA TYR A 297 38.62 10.39 -47.74
C TYR A 297 38.13 10.26 -49.19
N ALA A 298 38.21 9.07 -49.79
CA ALA A 298 37.71 8.80 -51.13
C ALA A 298 36.92 7.48 -51.17
N SER A 299 35.77 7.48 -51.86
CA SER A 299 34.99 6.25 -52.13
C SER A 299 34.61 5.43 -50.87
N ALA A 300 34.22 6.11 -49.79
CA ALA A 300 33.83 5.50 -48.49
C ALA A 300 34.95 4.73 -47.75
N HIS A 301 36.21 4.92 -48.16
CA HIS A 301 37.38 4.36 -47.51
C HIS A 301 38.36 5.50 -47.15
N LEU A 302 39.10 5.34 -46.06
CA LEU A 302 40.21 6.23 -45.72
C LEU A 302 41.42 5.80 -46.56
N GLU A 303 41.77 6.61 -47.56
CA GLU A 303 43.00 6.44 -48.34
C GLU A 303 44.14 7.12 -47.58
N ASP A 304 45.18 6.36 -47.26
CA ASP A 304 46.44 6.93 -46.79
C ASP A 304 47.08 7.67 -47.98
N VAL A 305 47.26 8.98 -47.86
CA VAL A 305 47.93 9.81 -48.90
C VAL A 305 49.42 9.98 -48.58
N SER A 306 49.93 9.26 -47.58
CA SER A 306 51.36 9.13 -47.34
C SER A 306 52.00 8.31 -48.47
N ASP A 307 52.46 9.03 -49.49
CA ASP A 307 53.11 8.54 -50.72
C ASP A 307 52.27 7.55 -51.56
N ALA A 308 52.46 7.65 -52.88
CA ALA A 308 51.69 6.93 -53.87
C ALA A 308 51.61 5.43 -53.55
N ALA A 309 50.42 4.86 -53.72
CA ALA A 309 50.22 3.42 -53.71
C ALA A 309 50.97 2.79 -54.90
N ASP A 310 52.26 2.54 -54.72
CA ASP A 310 52.97 1.52 -55.47
C ASP A 310 52.37 0.19 -55.03
N ASP A 311 51.84 -0.56 -56.01
CA ASP A 311 51.38 -1.93 -55.82
C ASP A 311 52.46 -2.71 -55.06
N LEU A 312 52.20 -3.01 -53.79
CA LEU A 312 53.15 -3.72 -52.95
C LEU A 312 53.50 -5.05 -53.63
N PRO A 313 54.77 -5.26 -54.02
CA PRO A 313 55.17 -6.47 -54.73
C PRO A 313 54.88 -7.70 -53.88
N SER A 314 54.38 -8.76 -54.51
CA SER A 314 54.12 -10.03 -53.84
C SER A 314 55.40 -10.53 -53.13
N VAL A 315 55.26 -11.31 -52.05
CA VAL A 315 56.41 -11.91 -51.36
C VAL A 315 57.32 -12.67 -52.32
N GLN A 316 56.74 -13.33 -53.33
CA GLN A 316 57.48 -13.99 -54.40
C GLN A 316 58.24 -12.99 -55.29
N GLY A 317 57.62 -11.85 -55.63
CA GLY A 317 58.24 -10.77 -56.38
C GLY A 317 59.43 -10.13 -55.63
N LEU A 318 59.27 -9.84 -54.34
CA LEU A 318 60.36 -9.31 -53.49
C LEU A 318 61.54 -10.28 -53.38
N ILE A 319 61.26 -11.59 -53.28
CA ILE A 319 62.31 -12.60 -53.25
C ILE A 319 63.02 -12.66 -54.61
N GLN A 320 62.28 -12.64 -55.73
CA GLN A 320 62.86 -12.65 -57.07
C GLN A 320 63.68 -11.40 -57.36
N GLU A 321 63.22 -10.23 -56.91
CA GLU A 321 63.94 -8.96 -57.01
C GLU A 321 65.24 -9.00 -56.20
N GLY A 322 65.20 -9.47 -54.95
CA GLY A 322 66.42 -9.63 -54.14
C GLY A 322 67.43 -10.60 -54.76
N TRP A 323 66.96 -11.69 -55.39
CA TRP A 323 67.84 -12.58 -56.17
C TRP A 323 68.37 -11.91 -57.44
N GLY A 324 67.57 -11.09 -58.11
CA GLY A 324 67.98 -10.30 -59.28
C GLY A 324 69.06 -9.27 -58.94
N GLU A 325 68.96 -8.61 -57.78
CA GLU A 325 70.00 -7.70 -57.28
C GLU A 325 71.32 -8.44 -57.03
N CYS A 326 71.27 -9.63 -56.42
CA CYS A 326 72.46 -10.48 -56.23
C CYS A 326 73.08 -10.91 -57.57
N GLU A 327 72.27 -11.29 -58.55
CA GLU A 327 72.74 -11.65 -59.89
C GLU A 327 73.40 -10.46 -60.58
N MET A 328 72.80 -9.27 -60.50
CA MET A 328 73.36 -8.04 -61.05
C MET A 328 74.71 -7.67 -60.41
N LEU A 329 74.85 -7.87 -59.09
CA LEU A 329 76.15 -7.68 -58.41
C LEU A 329 77.21 -8.66 -58.90
N CYS A 330 76.86 -9.93 -59.13
CA CYS A 330 77.76 -10.92 -59.72
C CYS A 330 78.17 -10.53 -61.15
N VAL A 331 77.23 -10.04 -61.97
CA VAL A 331 77.52 -9.57 -63.34
C VAL A 331 78.43 -8.34 -63.32
N GLN A 332 78.22 -7.40 -62.40
CA GLN A 332 79.06 -6.20 -62.25
C GLN A 332 80.47 -6.51 -61.75
N GLN A 333 80.68 -7.63 -61.06
CA GLN A 333 81.99 -8.04 -60.57
C GLN A 333 82.99 -8.28 -61.72
N LEU A 334 82.54 -8.86 -62.84
CA LEU A 334 83.38 -9.19 -64.00
C LEU A 334 84.07 -7.97 -64.65
N PRO A 335 83.36 -6.91 -65.06
CA PRO A 335 83.99 -5.73 -65.64
C PRO A 335 84.85 -4.96 -64.61
N LEU A 336 84.48 -4.98 -63.34
CA LEU A 336 85.29 -4.37 -62.27
C LEU A 336 86.61 -5.10 -62.08
N GLN A 337 86.61 -6.43 -62.07
CA GLN A 337 87.84 -7.24 -62.02
C GLN A 337 88.71 -7.05 -63.27
N ALA A 338 88.10 -6.92 -64.45
CA ALA A 338 88.85 -6.62 -65.67
C ALA A 338 89.53 -5.24 -65.60
N LYS A 339 88.80 -4.23 -65.12
CA LYS A 339 89.32 -2.87 -64.91
C LYS A 339 90.42 -2.82 -63.85
N GLU A 340 90.25 -3.56 -62.75
CA GLU A 340 91.28 -3.72 -61.72
C GLU A 340 92.56 -4.29 -62.31
N LYS A 341 92.47 -5.42 -63.04
CA LYS A 341 93.63 -6.04 -63.71
C LYS A 341 94.32 -5.08 -64.68
N GLN A 342 93.55 -4.34 -65.48
CA GLN A 342 94.09 -3.34 -66.41
C GLN A 342 94.85 -2.23 -65.66
N LEU A 343 94.25 -1.64 -64.61
CA LEU A 343 94.86 -0.58 -63.83
C LEU A 343 96.09 -1.07 -63.06
N SER A 344 96.07 -2.30 -62.54
CA SER A 344 97.23 -2.93 -61.92
C SER A 344 98.38 -3.10 -62.91
N ALA A 345 98.10 -3.56 -64.13
CA ALA A 345 99.11 -3.70 -65.18
C ALA A 345 99.70 -2.35 -65.61
N GLN A 346 98.86 -1.31 -65.75
CA GLN A 346 99.32 0.05 -66.04
C GLN A 346 100.21 0.60 -64.93
N LEU A 347 99.83 0.39 -63.66
CA LEU A 347 100.63 0.80 -62.52
C LEU A 347 101.97 0.07 -62.49
N GLU A 348 101.98 -1.24 -62.77
CA GLU A 348 103.20 -2.04 -62.82
C GLU A 348 104.15 -1.57 -63.91
N ALA A 349 103.63 -1.24 -65.10
CA ALA A 349 104.43 -0.66 -66.19
C ALA A 349 105.07 0.69 -65.80
N VAL A 350 104.31 1.59 -65.16
CA VAL A 350 104.83 2.88 -64.67
C VAL A 350 105.90 2.68 -63.58
N VAL A 351 105.68 1.73 -62.67
CA VAL A 351 106.65 1.38 -61.62
C VAL A 351 107.94 0.82 -62.24
N GLN A 352 107.84 -0.05 -63.25
CA GLN A 352 108.99 -0.58 -63.96
C GLN A 352 109.77 0.51 -64.70
N GLU A 353 109.09 1.48 -65.32
CA GLU A 353 109.76 2.61 -65.98
C GLU A 353 110.48 3.51 -64.97
N MET A 354 109.86 3.80 -63.82
CA MET A 354 110.53 4.53 -62.73
C MET A 354 111.74 3.76 -62.19
N HIS A 355 111.63 2.44 -62.01
CA HIS A 355 112.76 1.61 -61.62
C HIS A 355 113.90 1.67 -62.65
N ARG A 356 113.59 1.69 -63.96
CA ARG A 356 114.57 1.80 -65.05
C ARG A 356 115.29 3.15 -65.03
N LEU A 357 114.56 4.24 -64.82
CA LEU A 357 115.14 5.60 -64.68
C LEU A 357 116.05 5.72 -63.45
N LEU A 358 115.81 4.89 -62.42
CA LEU A 358 116.56 4.85 -61.16
C LEU A 358 117.56 3.67 -61.08
N SER A 359 118.08 3.20 -62.22
CA SER A 359 118.96 2.02 -62.30
C SER A 359 120.46 2.34 -62.42
N ASP A 360 120.90 3.59 -62.20
CA ASP A 360 122.29 4.02 -62.41
C ASP A 360 123.31 3.53 -61.35
N GLY A 361 122.85 2.85 -60.30
CA GLY A 361 123.68 2.28 -59.24
C GLY A 361 124.24 3.29 -58.24
N SER A 362 123.91 4.58 -58.35
CA SER A 362 124.33 5.60 -57.39
C SER A 362 123.59 5.49 -56.06
N GLU A 363 124.23 5.85 -54.94
CA GLU A 363 123.57 5.87 -53.61
C GLU A 363 122.30 6.73 -53.61
N ARG A 364 122.30 7.85 -54.35
CA ARG A 364 121.13 8.72 -54.52
C ARG A 364 119.97 8.00 -55.21
N SER A 365 120.25 7.19 -56.22
CA SER A 365 119.23 6.43 -56.95
C SER A 365 118.65 5.27 -56.14
N ILE A 366 119.49 4.60 -55.34
CA ILE A 366 119.03 3.54 -54.41
C ILE A 366 118.09 4.11 -53.34
N LEU A 367 118.46 5.25 -52.73
CA LEU A 367 117.61 5.92 -51.73
C LEU A 367 116.32 6.47 -52.36
N ALA A 368 116.39 7.09 -53.55
CA ALA A 368 115.22 7.59 -54.26
C ALA A 368 114.25 6.47 -54.62
N ARG A 369 114.75 5.30 -55.02
CA ARG A 369 113.94 4.10 -55.28
C ARG A 369 113.26 3.58 -54.02
N ALA A 370 113.99 3.48 -52.90
CA ALA A 370 113.41 3.04 -51.63
C ALA A 370 112.30 4.00 -51.13
N VAL A 371 112.51 5.32 -51.27
CA VAL A 371 111.50 6.34 -50.94
C VAL A 371 110.28 6.22 -51.85
N PHE A 372 110.47 6.08 -53.16
CA PHE A 372 109.37 5.88 -54.11
C PHE A 372 108.54 4.62 -53.79
N GLU A 373 109.18 3.48 -53.51
CA GLU A 373 108.48 2.24 -53.15
C GLU A 373 107.70 2.37 -51.82
N LEU A 374 108.26 3.07 -50.83
CA LEU A 374 107.59 3.38 -49.56
C LEU A 374 106.39 4.31 -49.73
N GLU A 375 106.53 5.41 -50.49
CA GLU A 375 105.44 6.34 -50.77
C GLU A 375 104.33 5.67 -51.57
N LEU A 376 104.67 4.87 -52.60
CA LEU A 376 103.71 4.09 -53.36
C LEU A 376 102.95 3.11 -52.47
N ARG A 377 103.64 2.42 -51.56
CA ARG A 377 103.00 1.53 -50.59
C ARG A 377 102.09 2.30 -49.63
N ALA A 378 102.50 3.47 -49.16
CA ALA A 378 101.69 4.31 -48.29
C ALA A 378 100.41 4.82 -48.98
N VAL A 379 100.51 5.22 -50.26
CA VAL A 379 99.36 5.63 -51.07
C VAL A 379 98.40 4.47 -51.32
N LYS A 380 98.90 3.29 -51.66
CA LYS A 380 98.07 2.06 -51.81
C LYS A 380 97.30 1.75 -50.53
N LEU A 381 97.99 1.71 -49.39
CA LEU A 381 97.37 1.43 -48.09
C LEU A 381 96.33 2.49 -47.69
N ARG A 382 96.60 3.76 -47.98
CA ARG A 382 95.64 4.85 -47.75
C ARG A 382 94.39 4.67 -48.62
N GLY A 383 94.56 4.37 -49.91
CA GLY A 383 93.45 4.08 -50.82
C GLY A 383 92.59 2.91 -50.35
N TYR A 384 93.21 1.80 -49.90
CA TYR A 384 92.47 0.66 -49.34
C TYR A 384 91.69 1.03 -48.08
N ARG A 385 92.31 1.75 -47.14
CA ARG A 385 91.64 2.21 -45.92
C ARG A 385 90.44 3.10 -46.25
N ASP A 386 90.63 4.08 -47.13
CA ASP A 386 89.57 5.05 -47.46
C ASP A 386 88.42 4.36 -48.22
N GLY A 387 88.72 3.39 -49.11
CA GLY A 387 87.73 2.55 -49.76
C GLY A 387 86.95 1.65 -48.80
N LEU A 388 87.63 1.03 -47.83
CA LEU A 388 86.97 0.24 -46.79
C LEU A 388 86.07 1.10 -45.90
N LEU A 389 86.55 2.27 -45.45
CA LEU A 389 85.75 3.19 -44.65
C LEU A 389 84.52 3.70 -45.41
N SER A 390 84.65 4.01 -46.70
CA SER A 390 83.53 4.36 -47.55
C SER A 390 82.51 3.23 -47.64
N SER A 391 82.97 1.98 -47.82
CA SER A 391 82.11 0.80 -47.91
C SER A 391 81.38 0.51 -46.60
N CYS A 392 82.06 0.64 -45.45
CA CYS A 392 81.43 0.47 -44.14
C CYS A 392 80.31 1.49 -43.91
N ARG A 393 80.56 2.77 -44.23
CA ARG A 393 79.54 3.83 -44.10
C ARG A 393 78.32 3.57 -44.97
N GLN A 394 78.53 3.12 -46.21
CA GLN A 394 77.43 2.76 -47.11
C GLN A 394 76.62 1.58 -46.56
N LEU A 395 77.28 0.56 -45.99
CA LEU A 395 76.61 -0.57 -45.38
C LEU A 395 75.81 -0.17 -44.13
N GLU A 396 76.39 0.67 -43.27
CA GLU A 396 75.71 1.16 -42.05
C GLU A 396 74.44 1.93 -42.39
N GLU A 397 74.48 2.79 -43.40
CA GLU A 397 73.31 3.53 -43.87
C GLU A 397 72.26 2.62 -44.51
N ALA A 398 72.67 1.62 -45.29
CA ALA A 398 71.78 0.61 -45.87
C ALA A 398 71.10 -0.25 -44.78
N VAL A 399 71.83 -0.62 -43.73
CA VAL A 399 71.26 -1.37 -42.60
C VAL A 399 70.27 -0.50 -41.82
N ARG A 400 70.60 0.77 -41.59
CA ARG A 400 69.73 1.72 -40.88
C ARG A 400 68.40 1.91 -41.59
N THR A 401 68.45 2.19 -42.90
CA THR A 401 67.25 2.36 -43.75
C THR A 401 66.39 1.10 -43.76
N ARG A 402 66.99 -0.10 -43.95
CA ARG A 402 66.25 -1.37 -43.89
C ARG A 402 65.63 -1.64 -42.52
N TYR A 403 66.28 -1.24 -41.44
CA TYR A 403 65.74 -1.40 -40.09
C TYR A 403 64.53 -0.48 -39.84
N GLU A 404 64.57 0.76 -40.33
CA GLU A 404 63.44 1.71 -40.28
C GLU A 404 62.23 1.17 -41.08
N GLU A 405 62.46 0.63 -42.28
CA GLU A 405 61.42 -0.05 -43.09
C GLU A 405 60.77 -1.22 -42.33
N LEU A 406 61.59 -2.05 -41.69
CA LEU A 406 61.12 -3.21 -40.94
C LEU A 406 60.27 -2.80 -39.73
N GLN A 407 60.66 -1.74 -39.00
CA GLN A 407 59.83 -1.20 -37.92
C GLN A 407 58.49 -0.68 -38.43
N GLY A 408 58.49 0.02 -39.58
CA GLY A 408 57.27 0.49 -40.24
C GLY A 408 56.32 -0.67 -40.59
N LEU A 409 56.86 -1.75 -41.15
CA LEU A 409 56.09 -2.96 -41.46
C LEU A 409 55.53 -3.66 -40.22
N GLN A 410 56.32 -3.74 -39.14
CA GLN A 410 55.85 -4.32 -37.87
C GLN A 410 54.70 -3.51 -37.26
N ALA A 411 54.79 -2.18 -37.28
CA ALA A 411 53.71 -1.31 -36.82
C ALA A 411 52.43 -1.47 -37.65
N LYS A 412 52.54 -1.55 -38.98
CA LYS A 412 51.41 -1.82 -39.88
C LYS A 412 50.76 -3.18 -39.56
N ARG A 413 51.56 -4.22 -39.36
CA ARG A 413 51.07 -5.56 -38.96
C ARG A 413 50.29 -5.52 -37.65
N GLN A 414 50.77 -4.80 -36.64
CA GLN A 414 50.09 -4.70 -35.35
C GLN A 414 48.70 -4.04 -35.49
N ARG A 415 48.61 -2.93 -36.23
CA ARG A 415 47.32 -2.26 -36.49
C ARG A 415 46.30 -3.20 -37.15
N ILE A 416 46.74 -4.04 -38.09
CA ILE A 416 45.87 -5.02 -38.76
C ILE A 416 45.35 -6.07 -37.75
N LEU A 417 46.21 -6.55 -36.85
CA LEU A 417 45.80 -7.51 -35.82
C LEU A 417 44.78 -6.91 -34.84
N ASP A 418 45.03 -5.67 -34.40
CA ASP A 418 44.12 -4.96 -33.50
C ASP A 418 42.75 -4.72 -34.14
N PHE A 419 42.74 -4.33 -35.43
CA PHE A 419 41.51 -4.17 -36.20
C PHE A 419 40.73 -5.48 -36.32
N ARG A 420 41.41 -6.60 -36.62
CA ARG A 420 40.76 -7.92 -36.67
C ARG A 420 40.14 -8.31 -35.33
N HIS A 421 40.84 -8.05 -34.21
CA HIS A 421 40.29 -8.31 -32.88
C HIS A 421 39.03 -7.46 -32.63
N LEU A 422 39.06 -6.17 -32.97
CA LEU A 422 37.92 -5.29 -32.79
C LEU A 422 36.70 -5.75 -33.59
N VAL A 423 36.89 -6.13 -34.86
CA VAL A 423 35.83 -6.66 -35.72
C VAL A 423 35.22 -7.94 -35.14
N ASN A 424 36.05 -8.88 -34.66
CA ASN A 424 35.56 -10.10 -34.03
C ASN A 424 34.71 -9.82 -32.78
N LYS A 425 35.13 -8.87 -31.93
CA LYS A 425 34.37 -8.46 -30.74
C LYS A 425 33.02 -7.86 -31.12
N LYS A 426 32.98 -7.00 -32.14
CA LYS A 426 31.72 -6.41 -32.63
C LYS A 426 30.78 -7.46 -33.22
N GLN A 427 31.31 -8.43 -33.98
CA GLN A 427 30.51 -9.53 -34.55
C GLN A 427 29.87 -10.42 -33.47
N GLU A 428 30.56 -10.64 -32.34
CA GLU A 428 30.01 -11.42 -31.23
C GLU A 428 28.88 -10.67 -30.50
N HIS A 429 29.00 -9.34 -30.34
CA HIS A 429 27.90 -8.53 -29.83
C HIS A 429 26.66 -8.59 -30.73
N ILE A 430 26.84 -8.54 -32.06
CA ILE A 430 25.74 -8.69 -33.02
C ILE A 430 25.06 -10.05 -32.88
N ARG A 431 25.82 -11.15 -32.79
CA ARG A 431 25.25 -12.49 -32.59
C ARG A 431 24.45 -12.60 -31.29
N THR A 432 24.96 -12.00 -30.22
CA THR A 432 24.29 -11.99 -28.91
C THR A 432 22.96 -11.22 -28.97
N LEU A 433 22.96 -10.07 -29.64
CA LEU A 433 21.74 -9.29 -29.89
C LEU A 433 20.68 -10.08 -30.67
N ILE A 434 21.08 -10.75 -31.77
CA ILE A 434 20.18 -11.57 -32.59
C ILE A 434 19.53 -12.70 -31.75
N LYS A 435 20.32 -13.38 -30.90
CA LYS A 435 19.79 -14.41 -29.98
C LYS A 435 18.84 -13.83 -28.94
N GLY A 436 19.15 -12.66 -28.38
CA GLY A 436 18.26 -11.98 -27.43
C GLY A 436 16.92 -11.58 -28.07
N THR A 437 16.96 -11.01 -29.27
CA THR A 437 15.75 -10.60 -30.00
C THR A 437 14.86 -11.79 -30.38
N SER A 438 15.44 -12.91 -30.81
CA SER A 438 14.66 -14.10 -31.17
C SER A 438 13.97 -14.75 -29.96
N TYR A 439 14.65 -14.77 -28.80
CA TYR A 439 14.07 -15.23 -27.54
C TYR A 439 12.87 -14.37 -27.10
N ILE A 440 13.02 -13.05 -27.11
CA ILE A 440 11.94 -12.12 -26.74
C ILE A 440 10.72 -12.30 -27.66
N LYS A 441 10.93 -12.49 -28.97
CA LYS A 441 9.85 -12.76 -29.94
C LYS A 441 9.11 -14.07 -29.67
N SER A 442 9.80 -15.09 -29.14
CA SER A 442 9.18 -16.35 -28.74
C SER A 442 8.35 -16.19 -27.47
N GLN A 443 8.89 -15.46 -26.49
CA GLN A 443 8.22 -15.23 -25.21
C GLN A 443 6.94 -14.41 -25.38
N LEU A 444 6.98 -13.33 -26.17
CA LEU A 444 5.81 -12.48 -26.41
C LEU A 444 4.64 -13.27 -27.03
N ARG A 445 4.92 -14.19 -27.97
CA ARG A 445 3.89 -15.04 -28.57
C ARG A 445 3.25 -15.99 -27.57
N LYS A 446 4.02 -16.49 -26.60
CA LYS A 446 3.51 -17.33 -25.53
C LYS A 446 2.59 -16.54 -24.60
N ASP A 447 3.04 -15.36 -24.17
CA ASP A 447 2.29 -14.51 -23.24
C ASP A 447 0.96 -14.02 -23.86
N GLN A 448 0.96 -13.65 -25.15
CA GLN A 448 -0.27 -13.30 -25.88
C GLN A 448 -1.30 -14.43 -25.91
N ASN A 449 -0.85 -15.68 -26.09
CA ASN A 449 -1.74 -16.83 -26.08
C ASN A 449 -2.32 -17.08 -24.68
N GLU A 450 -1.52 -16.93 -23.62
CA GLU A 450 -1.98 -17.10 -22.23
C GLU A 450 -3.01 -16.03 -21.83
N ILE A 451 -2.82 -14.78 -22.25
CA ILE A 451 -3.77 -13.69 -22.01
C ILE A 451 -5.10 -13.95 -22.72
N LYS A 452 -5.06 -14.38 -23.99
CA LYS A 452 -6.26 -14.73 -24.74
C LYS A 452 -7.04 -15.86 -24.06
N ASP A 453 -6.33 -16.91 -23.64
CA ASP A 453 -6.91 -18.03 -22.90
C ASP A 453 -7.56 -17.59 -21.59
N PHE A 454 -6.94 -16.66 -20.86
CA PHE A 454 -7.48 -16.12 -19.62
C PHE A 454 -8.77 -15.31 -19.86
N ILE A 455 -8.80 -14.46 -20.88
CA ILE A 455 -9.98 -13.67 -21.23
C ILE A 455 -11.16 -14.58 -21.60
N GLU A 456 -10.93 -15.55 -22.47
CA GLU A 456 -11.96 -16.47 -22.97
C GLU A 456 -12.49 -17.39 -21.87
N LYS A 457 -11.61 -17.99 -21.05
CA LYS A 457 -12.00 -19.03 -20.10
C LYS A 457 -12.40 -18.50 -18.71
N LYS A 458 -11.97 -17.30 -18.32
CA LYS A 458 -12.15 -16.80 -16.93
C LYS A 458 -12.94 -15.50 -16.83
N LEU A 459 -12.73 -14.54 -17.72
CA LEU A 459 -13.36 -13.20 -17.62
C LEU A 459 -14.77 -13.17 -18.23
N LEU A 460 -14.91 -13.61 -19.48
CA LEU A 460 -16.20 -13.58 -20.19
C LEU A 460 -17.34 -14.35 -19.47
N PRO A 461 -17.10 -15.53 -18.85
CA PRO A 461 -18.16 -16.24 -18.13
C PRO A 461 -18.67 -15.53 -16.86
N GLN A 462 -17.85 -14.66 -16.24
CA GLN A 462 -18.20 -14.00 -14.97
C GLN A 462 -19.08 -12.76 -15.15
N GLU A 463 -19.03 -12.10 -16.32
CA GLU A 463 -19.81 -10.90 -16.63
C GLU A 463 -21.31 -11.14 -16.50
N ARG A 464 -21.83 -12.19 -17.14
CA ARG A 464 -23.25 -12.57 -17.06
C ARG A 464 -23.69 -12.94 -15.64
N GLN A 465 -22.79 -13.48 -14.83
CA GLN A 465 -23.08 -13.85 -13.45
C GLN A 465 -23.20 -12.61 -12.55
N VAL A 466 -22.37 -11.58 -12.79
CA VAL A 466 -22.40 -10.31 -12.07
C VAL A 466 -23.65 -9.49 -12.41
N GLU A 467 -24.08 -9.45 -13.68
CA GLU A 467 -25.32 -8.78 -14.08
C GLU A 467 -26.56 -9.39 -13.39
N LEU A 468 -26.60 -10.72 -13.32
CA LEU A 468 -27.73 -11.45 -12.75
C LEU A 468 -27.82 -11.27 -11.22
N GLU A 469 -26.68 -11.20 -10.53
CA GLU A 469 -26.64 -10.89 -9.09
C GLU A 469 -26.89 -9.41 -8.78
N ALA A 470 -26.46 -8.49 -9.65
CA ALA A 470 -26.75 -7.06 -9.52
C ALA A 470 -28.27 -6.77 -9.62
N GLN A 471 -28.97 -7.43 -10.55
CA GLN A 471 -30.43 -7.34 -10.67
C GLN A 471 -31.16 -7.94 -9.46
N LYS A 472 -30.67 -9.05 -8.89
CA LYS A 472 -31.23 -9.60 -7.65
C LYS A 472 -31.07 -8.66 -6.45
N LEU A 473 -29.94 -7.95 -6.36
CA LEU A 473 -29.66 -7.05 -5.24
C LEU A 473 -30.55 -5.79 -5.28
N HIS A 474 -30.78 -5.22 -6.48
CA HIS A 474 -31.65 -4.06 -6.67
C HIS A 474 -33.07 -4.31 -6.13
N ASN A 475 -33.64 -5.47 -6.47
CA ASN A 475 -34.98 -5.88 -6.04
C ASN A 475 -35.10 -6.18 -4.53
N ARG A 476 -33.99 -6.34 -3.81
CA ARG A 476 -33.98 -6.58 -2.35
C ARG A 476 -33.94 -5.28 -1.54
N VAL A 477 -33.20 -4.27 -2.01
CA VAL A 477 -33.08 -2.97 -1.33
C VAL A 477 -34.44 -2.27 -1.24
N ASP A 478 -35.25 -2.31 -2.31
CA ASP A 478 -36.59 -1.71 -2.30
C ASP A 478 -37.55 -2.42 -1.31
N ARG A 479 -37.36 -3.73 -1.10
CA ARG A 479 -38.13 -4.48 -0.09
C ARG A 479 -37.68 -4.16 1.34
N GLU A 480 -36.37 -4.00 1.59
CA GLU A 480 -35.85 -3.64 2.92
C GLU A 480 -36.31 -2.27 3.38
N VAL A 481 -36.31 -1.27 2.49
CA VAL A 481 -36.76 0.10 2.81
C VAL A 481 -38.24 0.11 3.22
N GLN A 482 -39.08 -0.72 2.59
CA GLN A 482 -40.49 -0.88 2.97
C GLN A 482 -40.67 -1.58 4.32
N GLN A 483 -39.78 -2.52 4.68
CA GLN A 483 -39.86 -3.27 5.93
C GLN A 483 -39.35 -2.49 7.14
N PHE A 484 -38.30 -1.67 6.98
CA PHE A 484 -37.75 -0.85 8.07
C PHE A 484 -38.73 0.21 8.59
N LYS A 485 -39.69 0.63 7.74
CA LYS A 485 -40.77 1.55 8.10
C LYS A 485 -41.71 0.98 9.19
N GLY A 486 -41.72 -0.33 9.41
CA GLY A 486 -42.63 -1.02 10.34
C GLY A 486 -42.03 -1.45 11.69
N VAL A 487 -40.76 -1.12 12.00
CA VAL A 487 -40.11 -1.56 13.25
C VAL A 487 -40.46 -0.62 14.41
N ALA A 488 -41.05 -1.16 15.49
CA ALA A 488 -41.40 -0.40 16.68
C ALA A 488 -40.17 -0.12 17.59
N LEU A 489 -40.12 1.08 18.17
CA LEU A 489 -39.01 1.58 19.00
C LEU A 489 -38.75 0.76 20.29
N LEU A 490 -39.76 0.01 20.76
CA LEU A 490 -39.67 -0.88 21.93
C LEU A 490 -38.65 -2.01 21.75
N CYS A 491 -38.41 -2.44 20.51
CA CYS A 491 -37.39 -3.45 20.19
C CYS A 491 -35.95 -2.91 20.36
N LEU A 492 -35.77 -1.59 20.47
CA LEU A 492 -34.47 -0.91 20.59
C LEU A 492 -34.16 -0.39 22.01
N LEU A 493 -35.12 -0.51 22.95
CA LEU A 493 -35.00 -0.04 24.34
C LEU A 493 -34.29 -1.09 25.21
N HIS A 494 -33.33 -0.67 26.04
CA HIS A 494 -32.52 -1.55 26.90
C HIS A 494 -32.73 -1.23 28.39
N ARG A 495 -32.50 -2.23 29.25
CA ARG A 495 -32.51 -2.10 30.71
C ARG A 495 -31.14 -2.50 31.28
N ASP A 496 -30.63 -1.69 32.20
CA ASP A 496 -29.40 -1.95 32.94
C ASP A 496 -29.75 -2.81 34.18
N LEU A 497 -29.17 -4.02 34.28
CA LEU A 497 -29.31 -4.90 35.43
C LEU A 497 -27.99 -4.93 36.21
N PRO A 498 -28.02 -4.93 37.56
CA PRO A 498 -26.80 -4.91 38.36
C PRO A 498 -26.06 -6.24 38.22
N GLY A 499 -24.87 -6.21 37.59
CA GLY A 499 -23.92 -7.33 37.54
C GLY A 499 -23.62 -7.92 36.16
N GLN A 500 -24.39 -7.63 35.10
CA GLN A 500 -24.07 -8.02 33.71
C GLN A 500 -24.70 -7.06 32.68
N GLN A 501 -24.23 -7.18 31.42
CA GLN A 501 -24.48 -6.34 30.23
C GLN A 501 -25.93 -5.86 30.02
N ARG A 502 -26.06 -4.71 29.32
CA ARG A 502 -27.33 -4.12 28.86
C ARG A 502 -28.20 -5.15 28.13
N ILE A 503 -29.41 -5.40 28.65
CA ILE A 503 -30.34 -6.36 28.04
C ILE A 503 -31.48 -5.61 27.34
N PRO A 504 -31.77 -5.90 26.06
CA PRO A 504 -32.95 -5.35 25.39
C PRO A 504 -34.25 -5.69 26.15
N THR A 505 -35.14 -4.71 26.31
CA THR A 505 -36.38 -4.83 27.10
C THR A 505 -37.29 -5.97 26.59
N HIS A 506 -37.24 -6.25 25.30
CA HIS A 506 -37.99 -7.32 24.65
C HIS A 506 -37.52 -8.72 25.04
N GLU A 507 -36.27 -8.88 25.50
CA GLU A 507 -35.71 -10.13 26.01
C GLU A 507 -36.09 -10.39 27.48
N LEU A 508 -36.61 -9.40 28.20
CA LEU A 508 -37.08 -9.56 29.58
C LEU A 508 -38.54 -10.04 29.65
N SER A 509 -39.31 -9.87 28.58
CA SER A 509 -40.71 -10.30 28.48
C SER A 509 -40.84 -11.81 28.60
N ILE A 510 -41.84 -12.35 29.29
CA ILE A 510 -42.11 -13.81 29.34
C ILE A 510 -42.78 -14.36 28.06
N HIS A 511 -43.10 -13.51 27.08
CA HIS A 511 -43.77 -13.89 25.83
C HIS A 511 -42.84 -14.07 24.61
N ARG A 512 -41.52 -14.17 24.84
CA ARG A 512 -40.43 -14.21 23.84
C ARG A 512 -40.62 -15.22 22.69
N LEU A 513 -41.31 -16.32 22.97
CA LEU A 513 -41.44 -17.48 22.08
C LEU A 513 -42.87 -17.73 21.59
N ASN A 514 -43.83 -16.87 21.95
CA ASN A 514 -45.21 -17.11 21.57
C ASN A 514 -45.45 -16.66 20.11
N ARG A 515 -46.04 -17.53 19.27
CA ARG A 515 -46.47 -17.21 17.89
C ARG A 515 -47.51 -16.08 17.81
N THR A 516 -48.00 -15.62 18.96
CA THR A 516 -48.91 -14.49 19.17
C THR A 516 -48.20 -13.22 19.65
N ALA A 517 -46.87 -13.14 19.53
CA ALA A 517 -46.15 -11.90 19.82
C ALA A 517 -46.62 -10.77 18.86
N PRO A 518 -46.68 -9.51 19.34
CA PRO A 518 -47.17 -8.37 18.55
C PRO A 518 -46.46 -8.24 17.20
N ALA A 519 -47.14 -7.69 16.19
CA ALA A 519 -46.64 -7.49 14.81
C ALA A 519 -45.23 -6.86 14.71
N GLU A 520 -44.81 -6.20 15.78
CA GLU A 520 -43.53 -5.53 16.03
C GLU A 520 -42.30 -6.48 15.98
N TYR A 521 -42.43 -7.74 16.42
CA TYR A 521 -41.34 -8.73 16.36
C TYR A 521 -41.10 -9.30 14.96
N ARG A 522 -42.12 -9.29 14.12
CA ARG A 522 -42.02 -9.72 12.71
C ARG A 522 -41.13 -8.78 11.91
N ALA A 523 -41.18 -7.48 12.22
CA ALA A 523 -40.37 -6.47 11.57
C ALA A 523 -38.88 -6.67 11.88
N PHE A 524 -38.51 -6.99 13.13
CA PHE A 524 -37.13 -7.30 13.50
C PHE A 524 -36.61 -8.57 12.79
N PHE A 525 -37.40 -9.66 12.78
CA PHE A 525 -37.05 -10.88 12.08
C PHE A 525 -36.86 -10.67 10.58
N ASN A 526 -37.71 -9.85 9.96
CA ASN A 526 -37.59 -9.48 8.56
C ASN A 526 -36.34 -8.64 8.27
N VAL A 527 -36.00 -7.68 9.14
CA VAL A 527 -34.77 -6.89 9.03
C VAL A 527 -33.53 -7.78 9.16
N CYS A 528 -33.53 -8.72 10.11
CA CYS A 528 -32.41 -9.66 10.25
C CYS A 528 -32.27 -10.55 9.02
N ASN A 529 -33.36 -11.10 8.49
CA ASN A 529 -33.30 -11.89 7.26
C ASN A 529 -32.92 -11.05 6.01
N GLY A 530 -33.39 -9.81 5.91
CA GLY A 530 -33.07 -8.89 4.82
C GLY A 530 -31.58 -8.54 4.78
N ALA A 531 -31.02 -8.20 5.94
CA ALA A 531 -29.62 -7.87 6.10
C ALA A 531 -28.70 -9.12 6.17
N ALA A 532 -29.25 -10.32 6.02
CA ALA A 532 -28.55 -11.59 6.28
C ALA A 532 -27.82 -11.60 7.65
N PHE A 533 -28.44 -10.96 8.65
CA PHE A 533 -27.97 -10.90 10.02
C PHE A 533 -28.39 -12.18 10.77
N PRO A 534 -27.45 -12.97 11.31
CA PRO A 534 -27.79 -14.22 11.97
C PRO A 534 -28.58 -13.98 13.26
N LEU A 535 -29.71 -14.68 13.41
CA LEU A 535 -30.64 -14.52 14.55
C LEU A 535 -30.05 -14.95 15.90
N TYR A 536 -28.96 -15.70 15.90
CA TYR A 536 -28.24 -16.08 17.12
C TYR A 536 -27.26 -14.99 17.59
N LYS A 537 -27.06 -13.91 16.81
CA LYS A 537 -26.23 -12.77 17.22
C LYS A 537 -27.05 -11.74 17.97
N ALA A 538 -26.40 -11.10 18.95
CA ALA A 538 -27.02 -10.08 19.78
C ALA A 538 -27.56 -8.90 18.92
N PRO A 539 -28.79 -8.42 19.15
CA PRO A 539 -29.42 -7.36 18.36
C PRO A 539 -28.58 -6.07 18.24
N GLU A 540 -27.74 -5.73 19.23
CA GLU A 540 -26.84 -4.57 19.16
C GLU A 540 -25.80 -4.65 18.02
N GLN A 541 -25.48 -5.85 17.54
CA GLN A 541 -24.56 -6.06 16.42
C GLN A 541 -25.22 -5.81 15.06
N LEU A 542 -26.54 -5.58 15.02
CA LEU A 542 -27.25 -5.32 13.76
C LEU A 542 -26.80 -3.99 13.15
N LEU A 543 -26.61 -2.94 13.96
CA LEU A 543 -26.18 -1.63 13.46
C LEU A 543 -24.74 -1.66 12.94
N SER A 544 -23.83 -2.37 13.63
CA SER A 544 -22.46 -2.55 13.15
C SER A 544 -22.43 -3.37 11.86
N HIS A 545 -23.22 -4.45 11.79
CA HIS A 545 -23.36 -5.27 10.58
C HIS A 545 -23.92 -4.47 9.39
N VAL A 546 -24.97 -3.67 9.61
CA VAL A 546 -25.54 -2.80 8.56
C VAL A 546 -24.57 -1.69 8.15
N ALA A 547 -23.78 -1.13 9.07
CA ALA A 547 -22.73 -0.16 8.75
C ALA A 547 -21.62 -0.79 7.88
N GLU A 548 -21.20 -2.01 8.19
CA GLU A 548 -20.23 -2.76 7.37
C GLU A 548 -20.81 -3.11 6.00
N LEU A 549 -22.07 -3.52 5.91
CA LEU A 549 -22.75 -3.72 4.63
C LEU A 549 -22.83 -2.43 3.80
N LYS A 550 -23.14 -1.29 4.43
CA LYS A 550 -23.13 0.01 3.76
C LYS A 550 -21.75 0.39 3.25
N LYS A 551 -20.71 0.14 4.04
CA LYS A 551 -19.32 0.37 3.64
C LYS A 551 -18.94 -0.50 2.44
N ALA A 552 -19.26 -1.81 2.49
CA ALA A 552 -19.05 -2.72 1.37
C ALA A 552 -19.79 -2.26 0.11
N LEU A 553 -21.05 -1.83 0.26
CA LEU A 553 -21.88 -1.33 -0.85
C LEU A 553 -21.32 -0.03 -1.45
N LEU A 554 -20.83 0.90 -0.62
CA LEU A 554 -20.15 2.12 -1.11
C LEU A 554 -18.86 1.77 -1.86
N CYS A 555 -18.06 0.84 -1.36
CA CYS A 555 -16.87 0.35 -2.07
C CYS A 555 -17.23 -0.26 -3.42
N LEU A 556 -18.26 -1.12 -3.47
CA LEU A 556 -18.73 -1.74 -4.71
C LEU A 556 -19.26 -0.71 -5.70
N ARG A 557 -20.01 0.31 -5.24
CA ARG A 557 -20.47 1.42 -6.10
C ARG A 557 -19.32 2.25 -6.65
N ALA A 558 -18.32 2.54 -5.83
CA ALA A 558 -17.13 3.27 -6.26
C ALA A 558 -16.35 2.47 -7.32
N GLN A 559 -16.20 1.17 -7.11
CA GLN A 559 -15.59 0.26 -8.09
C GLN A 559 -16.39 0.21 -9.39
N LEU A 560 -17.72 0.07 -9.32
CA LEU A 560 -18.59 0.08 -10.50
C LEU A 560 -18.46 1.39 -11.28
N SER A 561 -18.47 2.54 -10.59
CA SER A 561 -18.32 3.84 -11.22
C SER A 561 -16.95 4.02 -11.87
N LEU A 562 -15.87 3.56 -11.23
CA LEU A 562 -14.52 3.55 -11.82
C LEU A 562 -14.48 2.69 -13.08
N LYS A 563 -15.08 1.50 -13.05
CA LYS A 563 -15.16 0.60 -14.20
C LYS A 563 -15.99 1.19 -15.33
N GLN A 564 -17.14 1.80 -15.04
CA GLN A 564 -17.96 2.50 -16.03
C GLN A 564 -17.22 3.70 -16.65
N LYS A 565 -16.47 4.47 -15.86
CA LYS A 565 -15.65 5.57 -16.37
C LYS A 565 -14.50 5.08 -17.25
N ALA A 566 -13.83 3.99 -16.85
CA ALA A 566 -12.78 3.36 -17.65
C ALA A 566 -13.33 2.83 -18.97
N MET A 567 -14.48 2.14 -18.93
CA MET A 567 -15.21 1.68 -20.12
C MET A 567 -15.61 2.85 -21.03
N GLY A 568 -16.17 3.92 -20.46
CA GLY A 568 -16.53 5.12 -21.24
C GLY A 568 -15.31 5.90 -21.75
N SER A 569 -14.13 5.73 -21.15
CA SER A 569 -12.86 6.26 -21.67
C SER A 569 -12.37 5.43 -22.84
N LEU A 570 -12.38 4.10 -22.71
CA LEU A 570 -12.01 3.16 -23.77
C LEU A 570 -12.93 3.29 -24.97
N GLN A 571 -14.25 3.41 -24.75
CA GLN A 571 -15.23 3.61 -25.82
C GLN A 571 -14.96 4.92 -26.57
N ARG A 572 -14.72 6.03 -25.85
CA ARG A 572 -14.37 7.31 -26.48
C ARG A 572 -13.01 7.29 -27.17
N GLN A 573 -12.04 6.52 -26.69
CA GLN A 573 -10.79 6.32 -27.41
C GLN A 573 -11.06 5.54 -28.69
N LEU A 574 -11.82 4.45 -28.63
CA LEU A 574 -12.19 3.65 -29.80
C LEU A 574 -12.96 4.46 -30.85
N ASP A 575 -13.89 5.32 -30.44
CA ASP A 575 -14.70 6.17 -31.33
C ASP A 575 -13.88 7.33 -31.95
N ASN A 576 -12.78 7.76 -31.31
CA ASN A 576 -11.94 8.88 -31.76
C ASN A 576 -10.65 8.44 -32.47
N THR A 577 -10.36 7.14 -32.58
CA THR A 577 -9.12 6.65 -33.21
C THR A 577 -9.40 6.24 -34.65
N PRO A 578 -8.90 6.96 -35.68
CA PRO A 578 -8.88 6.42 -37.04
C PRO A 578 -7.94 5.20 -37.08
N GLU A 579 -8.20 4.24 -37.99
CA GLU A 579 -7.45 2.97 -38.10
C GLU A 579 -5.93 3.18 -37.88
N PRO A 580 -5.38 2.72 -36.74
CA PRO A 580 -4.02 3.08 -36.36
C PRO A 580 -3.00 2.26 -37.16
N SER A 581 -1.90 2.91 -37.55
CA SER A 581 -0.75 2.18 -38.10
C SER A 581 -0.18 1.23 -37.03
N VAL A 582 0.25 0.03 -37.45
CA VAL A 582 0.80 -1.02 -36.59
C VAL A 582 1.91 -0.50 -35.66
N GLN A 583 2.66 0.51 -36.10
CA GLN A 583 3.78 1.09 -35.38
C GLN A 583 3.34 2.02 -34.23
N ALA A 584 2.22 2.73 -34.39
CA ALA A 584 1.62 3.53 -33.32
C ALA A 584 1.02 2.65 -32.23
N LEU A 585 0.38 1.54 -32.62
CA LEU A 585 -0.20 0.57 -31.67
C LEU A 585 0.90 -0.11 -30.84
N MET A 586 2.03 -0.47 -31.46
CA MET A 586 3.18 -1.04 -30.72
C MET A 586 3.76 -0.06 -29.70
N GLN A 587 3.81 1.23 -30.01
CA GLN A 587 4.31 2.26 -29.09
C GLN A 587 3.35 2.48 -27.91
N GLU A 588 2.04 2.50 -28.14
CA GLU A 588 1.04 2.59 -27.07
C GLU A 588 1.05 1.37 -26.17
N VAL A 589 1.13 0.17 -26.73
CA VAL A 589 1.22 -1.08 -25.95
C VAL A 589 2.49 -1.10 -25.11
N GLN A 590 3.63 -0.72 -25.69
CA GLN A 590 4.90 -0.69 -24.97
C GLN A 590 4.91 0.37 -23.84
N ALA A 591 4.27 1.52 -24.05
CA ALA A 591 4.09 2.54 -23.03
C ALA A 591 3.16 2.04 -21.90
N ASN A 592 2.05 1.41 -22.26
CA ASN A 592 1.10 0.83 -21.30
C ASN A 592 1.73 -0.30 -20.48
N ASP A 593 2.53 -1.17 -21.09
CA ASP A 593 3.23 -2.26 -20.39
C ASP A 593 4.28 -1.72 -19.41
N GLN A 594 5.00 -0.66 -19.77
CA GLN A 594 5.92 0.03 -18.86
C GLN A 594 5.19 0.68 -17.68
N GLU A 595 4.02 1.27 -17.92
CA GLU A 595 3.15 1.86 -16.89
C GLU A 595 2.64 0.77 -15.92
N GLN A 596 2.12 -0.34 -16.46
CA GLN A 596 1.64 -1.47 -15.67
C GLN A 596 2.76 -2.13 -14.87
N ALA A 597 3.96 -2.29 -15.44
CA ALA A 597 5.11 -2.81 -14.71
C ALA A 597 5.52 -1.90 -13.54
N ARG A 598 5.49 -0.57 -13.74
CA ARG A 598 5.77 0.40 -12.67
C ARG A 598 4.73 0.37 -11.54
N GLU A 599 3.45 0.19 -11.84
CA GLU A 599 2.39 0.13 -10.82
C GLU A 599 2.31 -1.23 -10.10
N LEU A 600 2.44 -2.34 -10.84
CA LEU A 600 2.17 -3.67 -10.31
C LEU A 600 3.38 -4.25 -9.57
N LEU A 601 4.60 -3.98 -10.00
CA LEU A 601 5.81 -4.56 -9.40
C LEU A 601 5.94 -4.23 -7.89
N PRO A 602 5.74 -2.97 -7.43
CA PRO A 602 5.79 -2.65 -6.00
C PRO A 602 4.69 -3.36 -5.19
N ARG A 603 3.49 -3.51 -5.76
CA ARG A 603 2.36 -4.20 -5.11
C ARG A 603 2.62 -5.70 -4.99
N VAL A 604 3.16 -6.32 -6.02
CA VAL A 604 3.53 -7.74 -6.01
C VAL A 604 4.63 -8.00 -4.99
N LEU A 605 5.66 -7.13 -4.94
CA LEU A 605 6.70 -7.21 -3.92
C LEU A 605 6.13 -7.05 -2.51
N GLN A 606 5.24 -6.08 -2.29
CA GLN A 606 4.57 -5.87 -1.00
C GLN A 606 3.71 -7.07 -0.58
N VAL A 607 2.93 -7.65 -1.49
CA VAL A 607 2.13 -8.86 -1.21
C VAL A 607 3.02 -10.05 -0.93
N THR A 608 4.12 -10.21 -1.67
CA THR A 608 5.10 -11.28 -1.46
C THR A 608 5.73 -11.15 -0.08
N ASP A 609 6.09 -9.94 0.34
CA ASP A 609 6.64 -9.65 1.67
C ASP A 609 5.63 -9.91 2.78
N GLN A 610 4.37 -9.47 2.61
CA GLN A 610 3.28 -9.79 3.53
C GLN A 610 3.03 -11.30 3.64
N CYS A 611 3.12 -12.04 2.53
CA CYS A 611 3.01 -13.50 2.53
C CYS A 611 4.17 -14.14 3.31
N LYS A 612 5.41 -13.68 3.12
CA LYS A 612 6.57 -14.16 3.91
C LYS A 612 6.37 -13.93 5.40
N CYS A 613 6.02 -12.71 5.82
CA CYS A 613 5.78 -12.40 7.23
C CYS A 613 4.63 -13.23 7.85
N ARG A 614 3.58 -13.55 7.07
CA ARG A 614 2.47 -14.40 7.53
C ARG A 614 2.87 -15.87 7.64
N ILE A 615 3.75 -16.36 6.76
CA ILE A 615 4.31 -17.71 6.83
C ILE A 615 5.23 -17.84 8.04
N GLU A 616 6.03 -16.81 8.36
CA GLU A 616 6.87 -16.80 9.56
C GLU A 616 6.03 -16.87 10.85
N ARG A 617 4.88 -16.19 10.88
CA ARG A 617 3.91 -16.23 11.99
C ARG A 617 3.01 -17.46 11.98
N TRP A 618 3.20 -18.41 11.05
CA TRP A 618 2.37 -19.61 10.94
C TRP A 618 2.39 -20.42 12.24
N GLN A 619 3.52 -20.51 12.94
CA GLN A 619 3.63 -21.28 14.19
C GLN A 619 2.73 -20.69 15.30
N GLU A 620 2.68 -19.36 15.43
CA GLU A 620 1.80 -18.69 16.40
C GLU A 620 0.31 -18.90 16.04
N MET A 621 -0.02 -18.83 14.75
CA MET A 621 -1.36 -19.11 14.28
C MET A 621 -1.75 -20.58 14.45
N GLN A 622 -0.81 -21.50 14.27
CA GLN A 622 -1.00 -22.93 14.48
C GLN A 622 -1.31 -23.21 15.95
N VAL A 623 -0.59 -22.60 16.90
CA VAL A 623 -0.89 -22.72 18.34
C VAL A 623 -2.30 -22.18 18.67
N ALA A 624 -2.70 -21.05 18.08
CA ALA A 624 -4.04 -20.49 18.29
C ALA A 624 -5.14 -21.34 17.64
N VAL A 625 -4.87 -21.93 16.48
CA VAL A 625 -5.76 -22.86 15.79
C VAL A 625 -5.89 -24.14 16.59
N ASP A 626 -4.81 -24.72 17.08
CA ASP A 626 -4.81 -25.93 17.92
C ASP A 626 -5.55 -25.66 19.24
N ALA A 627 -5.30 -24.51 19.88
CA ALA A 627 -6.03 -24.10 21.09
C ALA A 627 -7.53 -23.90 20.84
N TRP A 628 -7.93 -23.44 19.65
CA TRP A 628 -9.33 -23.34 19.24
C TRP A 628 -9.92 -24.71 18.87
N TRP A 629 -9.14 -25.56 18.23
CA TRP A 629 -9.48 -26.91 17.77
C TRP A 629 -9.75 -27.85 18.95
N GLU A 630 -9.06 -27.66 20.07
CA GLU A 630 -9.28 -28.40 21.32
C GLU A 630 -10.48 -27.88 22.13
N GLN A 631 -11.13 -26.77 21.74
CA GLN A 631 -12.32 -26.29 22.44
C GLN A 631 -13.60 -27.01 21.98
N PRO A 632 -14.51 -27.36 22.92
CA PRO A 632 -15.80 -27.98 22.59
C PRO A 632 -16.73 -27.10 21.73
N GLY A 633 -16.38 -25.81 21.53
CA GLY A 633 -17.10 -24.85 20.70
C GLY A 633 -17.11 -25.14 19.19
N GLN A 634 -16.19 -25.98 18.69
CA GLN A 634 -16.08 -26.31 17.25
C GLN A 634 -17.33 -27.00 16.67
N PHE A 635 -18.18 -27.57 17.53
CA PHE A 635 -19.42 -28.25 17.15
C PHE A 635 -20.68 -27.40 17.33
N VAL A 636 -20.56 -26.15 17.79
CA VAL A 636 -21.71 -25.34 18.22
C VAL A 636 -22.44 -24.68 17.04
N LEU A 637 -21.83 -24.56 15.85
CA LEU A 637 -22.44 -23.89 14.70
C LEU A 637 -22.28 -24.66 13.37
N PRO A 638 -22.94 -25.81 13.18
CA PRO A 638 -22.88 -26.59 11.93
C PRO A 638 -23.41 -25.85 10.69
N GLY A 639 -24.25 -24.82 10.90
CA GLY A 639 -24.95 -24.09 9.83
C GLY A 639 -24.32 -22.75 9.43
N GLU A 640 -23.27 -22.28 10.09
CA GLU A 640 -22.66 -20.98 9.77
C GLU A 640 -21.81 -21.10 8.50
N GLN A 641 -22.13 -20.27 7.50
CA GLN A 641 -21.42 -20.25 6.22
C GLN A 641 -20.55 -19.00 6.11
N ARG A 642 -19.25 -19.19 5.88
CA ARG A 642 -18.31 -18.12 5.55
C ARG A 642 -17.84 -18.31 4.12
N PHE A 643 -18.07 -17.29 3.28
CA PHE A 643 -17.81 -17.35 1.85
C PHE A 643 -18.56 -18.49 1.13
N GLY A 644 -19.78 -18.79 1.59
CA GLY A 644 -20.64 -19.83 1.00
C GLY A 644 -20.30 -21.27 1.40
N PHE A 645 -19.36 -21.48 2.32
CA PHE A 645 -18.99 -22.82 2.80
C PHE A 645 -19.13 -22.92 4.32
N THR A 646 -19.61 -24.07 4.80
CA THR A 646 -19.60 -24.42 6.22
C THR A 646 -18.18 -24.78 6.68
N LEU A 647 -17.94 -24.80 8.00
CA LEU A 647 -16.65 -25.23 8.57
C LEU A 647 -16.25 -26.62 8.06
N GLN A 648 -17.19 -27.57 7.99
CA GLN A 648 -16.92 -28.93 7.48
C GLN A 648 -16.51 -28.92 6.00
N GLN A 649 -17.13 -28.06 5.19
CA GLN A 649 -16.77 -27.93 3.77
C GLN A 649 -15.41 -27.25 3.60
N TRP A 650 -15.10 -26.25 4.43
CA TRP A 650 -13.77 -25.63 4.49
C TRP A 650 -12.70 -26.63 4.91
N LEU A 651 -12.99 -27.49 5.89
CA LEU A 651 -12.10 -28.56 6.33
C LEU A 651 -11.85 -29.57 5.23
N ALA A 652 -12.88 -30.09 4.58
CA ALA A 652 -12.73 -31.02 3.47
C ALA A 652 -11.84 -30.43 2.37
N ARG A 653 -12.06 -29.16 2.05
CA ARG A 653 -11.29 -28.44 1.03
C ARG A 653 -9.85 -28.18 1.45
N TRP A 654 -9.62 -27.83 2.71
CA TRP A 654 -8.29 -27.70 3.30
C TRP A 654 -7.55 -29.04 3.31
N THR A 655 -8.20 -30.14 3.70
CA THR A 655 -7.61 -31.48 3.69
C THR A 655 -7.18 -31.89 2.28
N VAL A 656 -7.99 -31.58 1.26
CA VAL A 656 -7.62 -31.83 -0.15
C VAL A 656 -6.41 -30.98 -0.54
N ALA A 657 -6.40 -29.69 -0.21
CA ALA A 657 -5.27 -28.80 -0.52
C ALA A 657 -3.99 -29.22 0.21
N ALA A 658 -4.08 -29.56 1.49
CA ALA A 658 -2.96 -30.04 2.31
C ALA A 658 -2.40 -31.37 1.76
N LYS A 659 -3.26 -32.30 1.34
CA LYS A 659 -2.84 -33.53 0.65
C LYS A 659 -2.12 -33.24 -0.67
N MET A 660 -2.60 -32.28 -1.45
CA MET A 660 -1.93 -31.87 -2.70
C MET A 660 -0.56 -31.22 -2.45
N VAL A 661 -0.40 -30.48 -1.35
CA VAL A 661 0.88 -29.88 -0.95
C VAL A 661 1.84 -30.95 -0.41
N GLN A 662 1.35 -31.90 0.40
CA GLN A 662 2.15 -33.04 0.88
C GLN A 662 2.59 -33.97 -0.25
N GLN A 663 1.75 -34.20 -1.27
CA GLN A 663 2.12 -34.95 -2.47
C GLN A 663 3.18 -34.25 -3.35
N LYS A 664 3.39 -32.94 -3.15
CA LYS A 664 4.40 -32.15 -3.86
C LYS A 664 5.68 -31.92 -3.05
N GLN A 665 5.79 -32.44 -1.83
CA GLN A 665 7.09 -32.45 -1.14
C GLN A 665 8.01 -33.47 -1.83
N PRO A 666 9.13 -33.03 -2.44
CA PRO A 666 10.10 -33.96 -2.99
C PRO A 666 10.69 -34.80 -1.86
N GLN A 667 10.77 -36.12 -2.07
CA GLN A 667 11.57 -37.00 -1.23
C GLN A 667 13.00 -36.42 -1.11
N PRO A 668 13.62 -36.45 0.08
CA PRO A 668 15.02 -36.07 0.18
C PRO A 668 15.84 -37.06 -0.64
N LEU A 669 16.42 -36.58 -1.74
CA LEU A 669 17.49 -37.27 -2.45
C LEU A 669 18.60 -37.52 -1.43
N SER A 670 18.74 -38.78 -0.99
CA SER A 670 19.89 -39.21 -0.21
C SER A 670 21.10 -39.19 -1.15
N TRP A 671 21.96 -38.20 -0.96
CA TRP A 671 23.30 -38.23 -1.53
C TRP A 671 24.16 -39.15 -0.65
N VAL A 672 24.47 -40.33 -1.16
CA VAL A 672 25.72 -41.05 -0.88
C VAL A 672 26.64 -40.81 -2.05
#